data_AF-A0A922SFI2-F1
#
_entry.id   AF-A0A922SFI2-F1
#
_cell.length_a   1.000
_cell.length_b   1.000
_cell.length_c   1.000
_cell.angle_alpha   90.00
_cell.angle_beta   90.00
_cell.angle_gamma   90.00
#
_symmetry.space_group_name_H-M   'P 1'
#
loop_
_entity.id
_entity.type
_entity.pdbx_description
1 polymer ?
#
loop_
_entity_poly.entity_id
_entity_poly.type
_entity_poly.pdbx_seq_one_letter_code
_entity_poly.pdbx_strand_id
1 'polypeptide(L)'
;MVSISTKVKSIPTRVSRATQEIVFLTELKPLSYKNFYIKKSNRPKRNLKPTFDFYSNINRNVWPNINYNDLSKTEYEKYLTTQPIPDAPLYLQDIPNAYDRIINLDVLKNGPNDNSEKTLEMEKILTENGRKSGKINIENHYETDPNAQDKKILELKQILNDNTRKTDKGNDAANFNDLKANTDDHDQKMMELEKIFDDRKSTAKGTNEPKMANFPVMFNMEEMRMLSDDPHAAVGDDDVVSLGNQHFTLEVNKATGVINNVVFSDHSKANFSINMYYYLGTCGDNHDTAHRASGAYIFRPACNAPIKLESFSNEIIKGDIVKEIRVELSPAGYIDVKIYDNHNYIEVEWVVGPIPILDDIGKEYIVKYETKIVNNGEFHTDSNGRQLLKRNRDFRPQWNVTLQEPVPGNYYPVTNQINIKNNDLKLSVLTDRSQGGSSMADGEIELMLHRRLLCDDAFGVGEALNETAKDKGLVARGKHRVYITKSKDDLKAEVVEMHQPPILLFADAKNIKYDDWLAMDNEFSWLDKDLPKGIHLLTLEPWDSKLLIRLENYYEDENASANVNLQDLFKNIKILKVEEMLLAGHRPADGYNQWVWKKEGVTETAEAVKSPDSKNLTVKIKGKEIKTFLADFEIKQHHTLVKSPKMEISTHYEVTTVV
;
A
#
# COMPACT_ATOMS: atom_id res chain seq x y z
N MET A 1 6.69 -1.83 39.38
CA MET A 1 7.41 -2.84 38.57
C MET A 1 6.54 -4.06 38.51
N VAL A 2 6.14 -4.46 37.30
CA VAL A 2 5.32 -5.64 37.04
C VAL A 2 6.21 -6.71 36.45
N SER A 3 5.99 -7.97 36.78
CA SER A 3 6.72 -9.07 36.14
C SER A 3 6.40 -9.13 34.65
N ILE A 4 7.43 -9.22 33.81
CA ILE A 4 7.23 -9.39 32.36
C ILE A 4 6.44 -10.68 32.13
N SER A 5 5.33 -10.57 31.39
CA SER A 5 4.44 -11.68 31.15
C SER A 5 5.15 -12.82 30.40
N THR A 6 4.69 -14.05 30.61
CA THR A 6 5.27 -15.23 29.98
C THR A 6 5.21 -15.14 28.45
N LYS A 7 4.15 -14.51 27.90
CA LYS A 7 3.99 -14.23 26.46
C LYS A 7 5.07 -13.29 25.91
N VAL A 8 5.42 -12.24 26.65
CA VAL A 8 6.50 -11.30 26.24
C VAL A 8 7.88 -11.97 26.36
N LYS A 9 8.07 -12.83 27.37
CA LYS A 9 9.30 -13.62 27.51
C LYS A 9 9.49 -14.65 26.38
N SER A 10 8.42 -15.19 25.83
CA SER A 10 8.45 -16.21 24.77
C SER A 10 8.60 -15.65 23.35
N ILE A 11 8.75 -14.33 23.17
CA ILE A 11 8.98 -13.73 21.85
C ILE A 11 10.33 -14.23 21.29
N PRO A 12 10.37 -14.96 20.16
CA PRO A 12 11.58 -15.64 19.68
C PRO A 12 12.75 -14.71 19.36
N THR A 13 12.48 -13.45 19.06
CA THR A 13 13.48 -12.42 18.71
C THR A 13 13.90 -11.56 19.91
N ARG A 14 13.38 -11.83 21.11
CA ARG A 14 13.68 -11.02 22.30
C ARG A 14 15.08 -11.31 22.83
N VAL A 15 15.96 -10.32 22.69
CA VAL A 15 17.36 -10.35 23.17
C VAL A 15 17.54 -9.73 24.58
N SER A 16 16.46 -9.20 25.17
CA SER A 16 16.51 -8.44 26.43
C SER A 16 16.58 -9.35 27.67
N ARG A 17 17.49 -9.03 28.60
CA ARG A 17 17.63 -9.68 29.91
C ARG A 17 16.73 -9.09 31.01
N ALA A 18 15.86 -8.15 30.67
CA ALA A 18 14.94 -7.55 31.64
C ALA A 18 13.99 -8.62 32.20
N THR A 19 13.71 -8.57 33.51
CA THR A 19 12.81 -9.50 34.21
C THR A 19 11.52 -8.83 34.69
N GLN A 20 11.50 -7.50 34.69
CA GLN A 20 10.42 -6.65 35.19
C GLN A 20 10.20 -5.47 34.22
N GLU A 21 8.95 -5.05 34.07
CA GLU A 21 8.51 -3.86 33.33
C GLU A 21 8.10 -2.76 34.32
N ILE A 22 8.29 -1.51 33.92
CA ILE A 22 7.84 -0.34 34.69
C ILE A 22 6.70 0.29 33.91
N VAL A 23 5.52 0.32 34.52
CA VAL A 23 4.30 0.88 33.94
C VAL A 23 3.98 2.19 34.67
N PHE A 24 3.67 3.23 33.91
CA PHE A 24 3.23 4.53 34.42
C PHE A 24 1.81 4.79 33.96
N LEU A 25 0.95 5.23 34.88
CA LEU A 25 -0.37 5.79 34.54
C LEU A 25 -0.22 7.30 34.40
N THR A 26 -0.73 7.88 33.32
CA THR A 26 -0.63 9.32 33.08
C THR A 26 -1.79 9.88 32.27
N GLU A 27 -2.28 11.05 32.66
CA GLU A 27 -3.15 11.90 31.84
C GLU A 27 -2.32 12.89 31.02
N LEU A 28 -2.68 13.05 29.74
CA LEU A 28 -2.08 13.96 28.77
C LEU A 28 -3.18 14.67 27.98
N LYS A 29 -2.96 15.95 27.65
CA LYS A 29 -3.83 16.73 26.74
C LYS A 29 -3.30 16.66 25.30
N PRO A 30 -4.13 16.98 24.27
CA PRO A 30 -3.66 17.03 22.88
C PRO A 30 -2.44 17.95 22.71
N LEU A 31 -1.48 17.52 21.90
CA LEU A 31 -0.19 18.19 21.66
C LEU A 31 0.75 18.31 22.89
N SER A 32 0.45 17.62 24.00
CA SER A 32 1.33 17.60 25.18
C SER A 32 2.05 16.25 25.34
N TYR A 33 3.23 16.29 25.97
CA TYR A 33 3.97 15.11 26.41
C TYR A 33 4.20 15.17 27.93
N LYS A 34 4.49 14.04 28.57
CA LYS A 34 4.88 13.98 29.99
C LYS A 34 5.99 12.96 30.14
N ASN A 35 7.10 13.41 30.70
CA ASN A 35 8.33 12.63 30.79
C ASN A 35 8.46 12.02 32.19
N PHE A 36 8.84 10.75 32.25
CA PHE A 36 9.12 10.03 33.50
C PHE A 36 10.63 9.79 33.62
N TYR A 37 11.23 10.26 34.72
CA TYR A 37 12.63 9.98 35.04
C TYR A 37 12.75 8.96 36.17
N ILE A 38 13.45 7.85 35.92
CA ILE A 38 13.64 6.76 36.89
C ILE A 38 15.08 6.74 37.36
N LYS A 39 15.32 7.09 38.62
CA LYS A 39 16.65 6.98 39.25
C LYS A 39 16.73 5.71 40.09
N LYS A 40 17.68 4.83 39.79
CA LYS A 40 18.03 3.70 40.67
C LYS A 40 18.69 4.27 41.94
N SER A 41 18.05 4.11 43.09
CA SER A 41 18.67 4.45 44.38
C SER A 41 19.70 3.38 44.74
N ASN A 42 20.98 3.65 44.49
CA ASN A 42 22.04 2.84 45.09
C ASN A 42 22.07 3.14 46.59
N ARG A 43 21.68 2.17 47.43
CA ARG A 43 22.00 2.19 48.87
C ARG A 43 23.54 2.25 49.02
N PRO A 44 24.10 3.07 49.90
CA PRO A 44 25.53 3.11 50.12
C PRO A 44 26.00 1.76 50.66
N LYS A 45 26.92 1.10 49.95
CA LYS A 45 27.70 -0.01 50.50
C LYS A 45 28.60 0.57 51.61
N ARG A 46 28.53 -0.03 52.81
CA ARG A 46 29.50 0.23 53.88
C ARG A 46 30.90 -0.13 53.38
N ASN A 47 31.81 0.84 53.49
CA ASN A 47 33.25 0.69 53.26
C ASN A 47 33.89 -0.22 54.30
N LEU A 48 34.90 -1.00 53.88
CA LEU A 48 36.06 -1.37 54.69
C LEU A 48 37.31 -1.50 53.79
N LYS A 49 38.01 -0.36 53.66
CA LYS A 49 39.46 -0.11 53.84
C LYS A 49 40.53 -0.79 52.95
N PRO A 50 41.76 -0.20 52.87
CA PRO A 50 42.41 0.18 51.62
C PRO A 50 43.81 -0.45 51.43
N THR A 51 44.51 -0.18 50.32
CA THR A 51 45.96 0.13 50.33
C THR A 51 46.54 0.52 48.95
N PHE A 52 47.27 1.65 48.96
CA PHE A 52 48.41 2.15 48.18
C PHE A 52 48.56 1.95 46.66
N ASP A 53 48.35 3.07 45.94
CA ASP A 53 49.36 3.97 45.33
C ASP A 53 50.63 3.37 44.68
N PHE A 54 50.87 3.70 43.39
CA PHE A 54 52.06 4.44 42.95
C PHE A 54 51.99 4.82 41.45
N TYR A 55 52.30 6.08 41.16
CA TYR A 55 52.51 6.67 39.84
C TYR A 55 53.47 5.87 38.94
N SER A 56 53.27 5.93 37.61
CA SER A 56 54.13 6.72 36.71
C SER A 56 54.12 6.21 35.24
N ASN A 57 53.74 7.13 34.35
CA ASN A 57 54.52 7.58 33.19
C ASN A 57 54.99 6.62 32.09
N ILE A 58 54.65 7.06 30.86
CA ILE A 58 55.57 7.30 29.74
C ILE A 58 55.99 6.06 28.91
N ASN A 59 55.37 5.99 27.72
CA ASN A 59 56.04 5.98 26.42
C ASN A 59 57.21 5.00 26.21
N ARG A 60 57.00 3.95 25.42
CA ARG A 60 58.01 3.42 24.47
C ARG A 60 57.41 2.45 23.45
N ASN A 61 57.36 2.89 22.20
CA ASN A 61 57.47 2.04 21.02
C ASN A 61 58.77 1.24 21.08
N VAL A 62 58.72 -0.09 21.00
CA VAL A 62 59.74 -0.93 20.36
C VAL A 62 59.10 -2.26 19.95
N TRP A 63 58.83 -2.47 18.65
CA TRP A 63 58.90 -3.80 18.04
C TRP A 63 60.35 -3.98 17.55
N PRO A 64 60.97 -5.18 17.64
CA PRO A 64 60.84 -6.11 16.50
C PRO A 64 61.07 -7.62 16.79
N ASN A 65 60.78 -8.42 15.74
CA ASN A 65 61.26 -9.79 15.42
C ASN A 65 60.54 -10.99 16.08
N ILE A 66 59.70 -11.75 15.35
CA ILE A 66 60.00 -12.91 14.45
C ILE A 66 60.48 -14.13 15.30
N ASN A 67 60.01 -15.38 15.21
CA ASN A 67 59.42 -16.17 14.13
C ASN A 67 58.54 -17.33 14.66
N TYR A 68 57.75 -17.88 13.74
CA TYR A 68 56.95 -19.10 13.76
C TYR A 68 57.73 -20.37 14.10
N ASN A 69 57.21 -21.15 15.06
CA ASN A 69 57.02 -22.61 15.04
C ASN A 69 56.96 -23.17 16.47
N ASP A 70 55.76 -23.32 17.05
CA ASP A 70 55.35 -24.64 17.54
C ASP A 70 53.85 -24.69 17.82
N LEU A 71 53.20 -25.61 17.12
CA LEU A 71 51.79 -25.96 17.25
C LEU A 71 51.67 -27.11 18.25
N SER A 72 50.94 -26.91 19.35
CA SER A 72 49.99 -27.94 19.80
C SER A 72 48.94 -27.37 20.75
N LYS A 73 47.74 -27.23 20.17
CA LYS A 73 46.42 -27.54 20.73
C LYS A 73 46.35 -27.77 22.24
N THR A 74 45.61 -26.88 22.94
CA THR A 74 44.33 -27.26 23.58
C THR A 74 43.52 -26.04 24.01
N GLU A 75 42.21 -26.12 23.78
CA GLU A 75 41.11 -25.42 24.47
C GLU A 75 41.00 -23.89 24.35
N TYR A 76 40.38 -23.35 23.30
CA TYR A 76 39.65 -22.07 23.36
C TYR A 76 38.64 -21.93 22.20
N GLU A 77 37.60 -22.75 22.18
CA GLU A 77 36.36 -22.47 21.43
C GLU A 77 35.20 -22.19 22.39
N LYS A 78 35.42 -21.18 23.23
CA LYS A 78 34.37 -20.53 24.01
C LYS A 78 34.60 -19.02 23.97
N TYR A 79 33.81 -18.39 23.09
CA TYR A 79 33.42 -16.98 23.08
C TYR A 79 34.30 -15.95 22.33
N LEU A 80 33.78 -15.58 21.14
CA LEU A 80 33.57 -14.21 20.59
C LEU A 80 34.85 -13.40 20.24
N THR A 81 34.97 -12.70 19.11
CA THR A 81 34.10 -11.65 18.54
C THR A 81 34.49 -11.26 17.11
N THR A 82 33.50 -10.75 16.36
CA THR A 82 33.51 -10.05 15.06
C THR A 82 34.17 -8.65 15.08
N GLN A 83 34.85 -8.27 13.98
CA GLN A 83 35.23 -6.91 13.51
C GLN A 83 35.49 -6.99 11.96
N PRO A 84 35.66 -5.88 11.19
CA PRO A 84 34.66 -5.00 10.59
C PRO A 84 34.72 -4.96 9.03
N ILE A 85 33.80 -4.22 8.39
CA ILE A 85 33.75 -3.95 6.93
C ILE A 85 34.60 -2.68 6.62
N PRO A 86 35.39 -2.62 5.53
CA PRO A 86 36.23 -1.46 5.18
C PRO A 86 35.43 -0.31 4.53
N ASP A 87 35.95 0.91 4.69
CA ASP A 87 35.41 2.17 4.16
C ASP A 87 35.46 2.32 2.61
N ALA A 88 34.58 3.18 2.10
CA ALA A 88 34.35 3.51 0.70
C ALA A 88 35.38 4.51 0.10
N PRO A 89 35.64 4.47 -1.22
CA PRO A 89 36.30 5.57 -1.93
C PRO A 89 35.31 6.57 -2.56
N LEU A 90 35.72 7.85 -2.54
CA LEU A 90 35.04 9.05 -3.06
C LEU A 90 34.87 9.12 -4.60
N TYR A 91 33.87 9.90 -5.01
CA TYR A 91 33.57 10.49 -6.35
C TYR A 91 34.77 11.26 -6.98
N LEU A 92 34.89 11.61 -8.29
CA LEU A 92 33.95 11.95 -9.37
C LEU A 92 34.71 11.92 -10.75
N GLN A 93 33.96 11.84 -11.87
CA GLN A 93 34.30 12.20 -13.28
C GLN A 93 35.27 11.32 -14.11
N ASP A 94 34.72 10.49 -15.00
CA ASP A 94 34.72 10.69 -16.46
C ASP A 94 34.00 9.51 -17.17
N ILE A 95 32.95 9.82 -17.93
CA ILE A 95 32.20 8.86 -18.78
C ILE A 95 33.01 8.65 -20.06
N PRO A 96 33.27 7.41 -20.51
CA PRO A 96 32.55 6.94 -21.69
C PRO A 96 32.18 5.44 -21.73
N ASN A 97 30.98 5.24 -22.29
CA ASN A 97 30.55 4.16 -23.18
C ASN A 97 30.09 2.81 -22.59
N ALA A 98 28.76 2.71 -22.59
CA ALA A 98 27.96 1.50 -22.61
C ALA A 98 27.99 0.81 -23.98
N TYR A 99 28.18 -0.51 -24.01
CA TYR A 99 27.68 -1.49 -25.00
C TYR A 99 27.75 -2.85 -24.25
N ASP A 100 26.67 -3.56 -23.94
CA ASP A 100 25.87 -4.32 -24.88
C ASP A 100 24.38 -4.25 -24.52
N ARG A 101 23.58 -3.68 -25.42
CA ARG A 101 22.15 -3.96 -25.53
C ARG A 101 21.92 -4.60 -26.88
N ILE A 102 21.15 -5.68 -26.87
CA ILE A 102 20.52 -6.25 -28.06
C ILE A 102 19.71 -5.13 -28.71
N ILE A 103 20.17 -4.66 -29.88
CA ILE A 103 19.51 -3.60 -30.64
C ILE A 103 18.30 -4.22 -31.33
N ASN A 104 17.12 -3.71 -31.00
CA ASN A 104 15.89 -3.98 -31.74
C ASN A 104 15.91 -3.08 -33.00
N LEU A 105 16.10 -3.66 -34.18
CA LEU A 105 16.32 -2.92 -35.43
C LEU A 105 15.04 -2.36 -36.09
N ASP A 106 13.88 -2.43 -35.42
CA ASP A 106 12.61 -1.94 -35.97
C ASP A 106 12.49 -0.40 -36.00
N VAL A 107 13.42 0.34 -35.39
CA VAL A 107 13.35 1.81 -35.31
C VAL A 107 13.96 2.51 -36.53
N LEU A 108 14.59 1.77 -37.46
CA LEU A 108 15.29 2.36 -38.62
C LEU A 108 14.61 2.12 -39.97
N LYS A 109 13.38 1.59 -39.99
CA LYS A 109 12.59 1.46 -41.22
C LYS A 109 11.47 2.50 -41.22
N ASN A 110 11.45 3.42 -42.18
CA ASN A 110 10.32 4.33 -42.40
C ASN A 110 9.11 3.65 -43.07
N GLY A 111 8.92 2.36 -42.81
CA GLY A 111 7.86 1.53 -43.37
C GLY A 111 8.36 0.19 -43.94
N PRO A 112 7.45 -0.70 -44.37
CA PRO A 112 7.76 -2.10 -44.70
C PRO A 112 8.64 -2.33 -45.93
N ASN A 113 8.91 -1.29 -46.73
CA ASN A 113 9.61 -1.39 -48.03
C ASN A 113 10.80 -0.42 -48.17
N ASP A 114 11.46 -0.05 -47.07
CA ASP A 114 12.66 0.80 -47.12
C ASP A 114 13.91 -0.03 -47.50
N ASN A 115 14.27 -0.01 -48.80
CA ASN A 115 15.43 -0.71 -49.37
C ASN A 115 16.63 0.24 -49.57
N SER A 116 16.99 1.00 -48.54
CA SER A 116 18.21 1.81 -48.60
C SER A 116 19.46 0.90 -48.56
N GLU A 117 20.38 1.03 -49.53
CA GLU A 117 21.64 0.24 -49.61
C GLU A 117 22.45 0.27 -48.30
N LYS A 118 22.32 1.34 -47.51
CA LYS A 118 23.03 1.53 -46.24
C LYS A 118 22.57 0.58 -45.13
N THR A 119 21.31 0.14 -45.16
CA THR A 119 20.76 -0.78 -44.15
C THR A 119 21.25 -2.22 -44.39
N LEU A 120 21.39 -2.60 -45.67
CA LEU A 120 21.86 -3.93 -46.08
C LEU A 120 23.37 -4.13 -45.87
N GLU A 121 24.15 -3.05 -45.99
CA GLU A 121 25.61 -3.06 -45.78
C GLU A 121 25.96 -3.20 -44.28
N MET A 122 25.13 -2.64 -43.39
CA MET A 122 25.32 -2.75 -41.94
C MET A 122 24.98 -4.15 -41.39
N GLU A 123 23.97 -4.83 -41.94
CA GLU A 123 23.63 -6.22 -41.57
C GLU A 123 24.73 -7.22 -41.97
N LYS A 124 25.41 -7.01 -43.11
CA LYS A 124 26.53 -7.85 -43.55
C LYS A 124 27.73 -7.76 -42.60
N ILE A 125 28.08 -6.55 -42.14
CA ILE A 125 29.22 -6.32 -41.24
C ILE A 125 29.00 -6.99 -39.88
N LEU A 126 27.76 -7.01 -39.37
CA LEU A 126 27.42 -7.63 -38.09
C LEU A 126 27.41 -9.17 -38.16
N THR A 127 27.03 -9.75 -39.30
CA THR A 127 26.99 -11.21 -39.50
C THR A 127 28.38 -11.82 -39.70
N GLU A 128 29.34 -11.06 -40.24
CA GLU A 128 30.72 -11.51 -40.42
C GLU A 128 31.54 -11.47 -39.12
N ASN A 129 31.24 -10.55 -38.20
CA ASN A 129 31.92 -10.45 -36.91
C ASN A 129 31.45 -11.50 -35.87
N GLY A 130 30.22 -12.00 -35.98
CA GLY A 130 29.68 -13.04 -35.09
C GLY A 130 30.22 -14.46 -35.33
N ARG A 131 30.92 -14.72 -36.44
CA ARG A 131 31.44 -16.05 -36.80
C ARG A 131 32.86 -16.36 -36.28
N LYS A 132 33.50 -15.45 -35.52
CA LYS A 132 34.93 -15.56 -35.14
C LYS A 132 35.26 -15.92 -33.67
N SER A 133 34.30 -16.22 -32.80
CA SER A 133 34.59 -16.74 -31.45
C SER A 133 34.09 -18.18 -31.29
N GLY A 134 35.00 -19.14 -31.50
CA GLY A 134 34.72 -20.57 -31.49
C GLY A 134 34.87 -21.27 -30.13
N LYS A 135 34.01 -22.27 -29.93
CA LYS A 135 34.23 -23.64 -29.38
C LYS A 135 35.27 -23.87 -28.27
N ILE A 136 34.83 -24.36 -27.10
CA ILE A 136 35.47 -25.45 -26.32
C ILE A 136 34.38 -26.34 -25.66
N ASN A 137 34.58 -27.67 -25.77
CA ASN A 137 33.78 -28.81 -25.29
C ASN A 137 33.79 -29.01 -23.76
N ILE A 138 32.71 -29.60 -23.19
CA ILE A 138 32.78 -30.65 -22.14
C ILE A 138 31.63 -31.67 -22.33
N GLU A 139 31.98 -32.95 -22.40
CA GLU A 139 31.11 -34.14 -22.43
C GLU A 139 30.77 -34.65 -21.01
N ASN A 140 29.58 -35.28 -20.91
CA ASN A 140 29.22 -36.50 -20.13
C ASN A 140 29.09 -36.51 -18.59
N HIS A 141 27.85 -36.68 -18.08
CA HIS A 141 27.28 -37.98 -17.63
C HIS A 141 25.92 -37.80 -16.92
N TYR A 142 24.87 -38.49 -17.39
CA TYR A 142 23.97 -39.38 -16.60
C TYR A 142 23.02 -40.10 -17.59
N GLU A 143 23.01 -41.44 -17.50
CA GLU A 143 22.27 -42.38 -18.34
C GLU A 143 20.75 -42.36 -18.05
N THR A 144 19.91 -42.34 -19.08
CA THR A 144 18.56 -42.93 -19.07
C THR A 144 18.20 -43.50 -20.45
N ASP A 145 17.63 -44.70 -20.43
CA ASP A 145 17.30 -45.61 -21.54
C ASP A 145 16.26 -45.04 -22.54
N PRO A 146 16.54 -44.95 -23.87
CA PRO A 146 15.64 -44.33 -24.85
C PRO A 146 14.47 -45.20 -25.37
N ASN A 147 14.35 -46.49 -25.01
CA ASN A 147 13.40 -47.38 -25.71
C ASN A 147 11.99 -47.51 -25.08
N ALA A 148 11.65 -46.72 -24.06
CA ALA A 148 10.33 -46.76 -23.42
C ALA A 148 9.36 -45.64 -23.87
N GLN A 149 9.86 -44.58 -24.52
CA GLN A 149 9.03 -43.43 -24.94
C GLN A 149 8.44 -43.59 -26.35
N ASP A 150 9.11 -44.30 -27.26
CA ASP A 150 8.66 -44.42 -28.65
C ASP A 150 7.47 -45.37 -28.86
N LYS A 151 7.24 -46.31 -27.94
CA LYS A 151 6.10 -47.24 -28.02
C LYS A 151 4.78 -46.60 -27.58
N LYS A 152 4.83 -45.67 -26.62
CA LYS A 152 3.66 -44.92 -26.11
C LYS A 152 3.19 -43.83 -27.07
N ILE A 153 4.13 -43.23 -27.81
CA ILE A 153 3.84 -42.19 -28.82
C ILE A 153 3.18 -42.79 -30.07
N LEU A 154 3.45 -44.07 -30.38
CA LEU A 154 2.84 -44.77 -31.52
C LEU A 154 1.39 -45.21 -31.25
N GLU A 155 1.07 -45.65 -30.02
CA GLU A 155 -0.31 -45.97 -29.59
C GLU A 155 -1.21 -44.73 -29.52
N LEU A 156 -0.70 -43.60 -29.04
CA LEU A 156 -1.45 -42.33 -28.99
C LEU A 156 -1.76 -41.76 -30.39
N LYS A 157 -0.86 -41.98 -31.37
CA LYS A 157 -1.08 -41.56 -32.77
C LYS A 157 -2.10 -42.43 -33.52
N GLN A 158 -2.25 -43.70 -33.15
CA GLN A 158 -3.31 -44.56 -33.69
C GLN A 158 -4.69 -44.17 -33.16
N ILE A 159 -4.80 -43.86 -31.86
CA ILE A 159 -6.06 -43.43 -31.23
C ILE A 159 -6.54 -42.07 -31.78
N LEU A 160 -5.62 -41.16 -32.14
CA LEU A 160 -5.97 -39.85 -32.72
C LEU A 160 -6.45 -39.95 -34.18
N ASN A 161 -5.91 -40.89 -34.95
CA ASN A 161 -6.29 -41.13 -36.36
C ASN A 161 -7.62 -41.88 -36.52
N ASP A 162 -8.01 -42.69 -35.54
CA ASP A 162 -9.31 -43.40 -35.57
C ASP A 162 -10.49 -42.49 -35.17
N ASN A 163 -10.23 -41.41 -34.41
CA ASN A 163 -11.25 -40.43 -34.03
C ASN A 163 -11.48 -39.32 -35.06
N THR A 164 -10.54 -39.08 -35.97
CA THR A 164 -10.67 -38.08 -37.06
C THR A 164 -11.34 -38.63 -38.33
N ARG A 165 -11.65 -39.94 -38.39
CA ARG A 165 -12.35 -40.57 -39.53
C ARG A 165 -13.86 -40.72 -39.37
N LYS A 166 -14.46 -40.20 -38.31
CA LYS A 166 -15.91 -40.35 -38.02
C LYS A 166 -16.77 -39.10 -38.20
N THR A 167 -16.21 -37.97 -38.64
CA THR A 167 -16.97 -36.77 -38.97
C THR A 167 -16.43 -36.14 -40.26
N ASP A 168 -16.68 -36.79 -41.39
CA ASP A 168 -16.64 -36.15 -42.71
C ASP A 168 -17.25 -37.07 -43.77
N LYS A 169 -18.56 -36.95 -43.98
CA LYS A 169 -19.23 -37.31 -45.23
C LYS A 169 -20.42 -36.38 -45.45
N GLY A 170 -20.27 -35.43 -46.37
CA GLY A 170 -21.39 -34.74 -47.03
C GLY A 170 -21.19 -33.25 -47.26
N ASN A 171 -20.47 -32.89 -48.32
CA ASN A 171 -20.52 -31.56 -48.94
C ASN A 171 -21.87 -31.36 -49.65
N ASP A 172 -22.47 -30.17 -49.55
CA ASP A 172 -22.76 -29.31 -50.72
C ASP A 172 -23.26 -27.91 -50.28
N ALA A 173 -22.85 -26.91 -51.05
CA ALA A 173 -22.91 -25.48 -50.74
C ALA A 173 -24.25 -24.80 -51.04
N ALA A 174 -24.63 -23.78 -50.25
CA ALA A 174 -25.32 -22.56 -50.74
C ALA A 174 -25.42 -21.47 -49.64
N ASN A 175 -25.11 -20.23 -50.03
CA ASN A 175 -25.43 -18.96 -49.35
C ASN A 175 -26.94 -18.68 -49.43
N PHE A 176 -27.56 -18.13 -48.36
CA PHE A 176 -28.27 -16.83 -48.34
C PHE A 176 -29.08 -16.63 -47.05
N ASN A 177 -29.09 -15.39 -46.57
CA ASN A 177 -30.05 -14.82 -45.62
C ASN A 177 -31.50 -15.13 -46.03
N ASP A 178 -32.28 -15.69 -45.10
CA ASP A 178 -33.61 -15.22 -44.70
C ASP A 178 -34.25 -16.30 -43.81
N LEU A 179 -34.57 -15.96 -42.56
CA LEU A 179 -35.80 -16.35 -41.86
C LEU A 179 -35.78 -15.78 -40.42
N LYS A 180 -36.53 -14.69 -40.26
CA LYS A 180 -37.03 -14.21 -38.98
C LYS A 180 -38.06 -15.22 -38.42
N ALA A 181 -38.03 -15.36 -37.10
CA ALA A 181 -39.12 -15.70 -36.16
C ALA A 181 -39.76 -17.10 -36.24
N ASN A 182 -39.65 -17.86 -35.13
CA ASN A 182 -40.80 -18.26 -34.33
C ASN A 182 -40.40 -18.78 -32.94
N THR A 183 -41.19 -18.42 -31.93
CA THR A 183 -40.99 -18.66 -30.48
C THR A 183 -41.49 -20.02 -29.98
N ASP A 184 -41.85 -20.96 -30.86
CA ASP A 184 -42.49 -22.23 -30.45
C ASP A 184 -41.56 -23.47 -30.46
N ASP A 185 -40.28 -23.34 -30.84
CA ASP A 185 -39.32 -24.48 -30.88
C ASP A 185 -38.57 -24.72 -29.55
N HIS A 186 -38.67 -23.77 -28.60
CA HIS A 186 -38.00 -23.89 -27.30
C HIS A 186 -38.76 -24.78 -26.29
N ASP A 187 -40.08 -24.88 -26.42
CA ASP A 187 -40.92 -25.65 -25.49
C ASP A 187 -40.92 -27.16 -25.81
N GLN A 188 -40.74 -27.56 -27.07
CA GLN A 188 -40.62 -28.99 -27.42
C GLN A 188 -39.31 -29.61 -26.96
N LYS A 189 -38.20 -28.86 -26.99
CA LYS A 189 -36.88 -29.33 -26.50
C LYS A 189 -36.80 -29.42 -24.98
N MET A 190 -37.53 -28.57 -24.25
CA MET A 190 -37.64 -28.68 -22.79
C MET A 190 -38.51 -29.88 -22.36
N MET A 191 -39.59 -30.19 -23.09
CA MET A 191 -40.42 -31.38 -22.82
C MET A 191 -39.70 -32.71 -23.11
N GLU A 192 -38.79 -32.76 -24.09
CA GLU A 192 -37.94 -33.95 -24.32
C GLU A 192 -36.86 -34.12 -23.25
N LEU A 193 -36.34 -33.02 -22.68
CA LEU A 193 -35.35 -33.05 -21.58
C LEU A 193 -35.97 -33.48 -20.24
N GLU A 194 -37.20 -33.07 -19.93
CA GLU A 194 -37.92 -33.51 -18.73
C GLU A 194 -38.27 -35.01 -18.78
N LYS A 195 -38.63 -35.54 -19.97
CA LYS A 195 -38.87 -36.98 -20.16
C LYS A 195 -37.63 -37.85 -19.90
N ILE A 196 -36.44 -37.35 -20.23
CA ILE A 196 -35.17 -38.05 -20.00
C ILE A 196 -34.78 -38.06 -18.51
N PHE A 197 -35.24 -37.08 -17.72
CA PHE A 197 -35.00 -37.03 -16.27
C PHE A 197 -35.97 -37.92 -15.47
N ASP A 198 -37.21 -38.10 -15.93
CA ASP A 198 -38.17 -39.01 -15.28
C ASP A 198 -37.88 -40.49 -15.57
N ASP A 199 -37.38 -40.84 -16.76
CA ASP A 199 -37.04 -42.23 -17.10
C ASP A 199 -35.80 -42.77 -16.35
N ARG A 200 -34.97 -41.89 -15.75
CA ARG A 200 -33.84 -42.31 -14.90
C ARG A 200 -34.22 -42.58 -13.43
N LYS A 201 -35.44 -42.26 -13.00
CA LYS A 201 -35.92 -42.55 -11.64
C LYS A 201 -36.54 -43.93 -11.45
N SER A 202 -36.72 -44.73 -12.51
CA SER A 202 -37.49 -45.99 -12.44
C SER A 202 -36.69 -47.30 -12.53
N THR A 203 -35.35 -47.28 -12.64
CA THR A 203 -34.54 -48.51 -12.77
C THR A 203 -33.30 -48.55 -11.87
N ALA A 204 -33.51 -48.81 -10.58
CA ALA A 204 -32.47 -49.38 -9.70
C ALA A 204 -33.10 -50.11 -8.50
N LYS A 205 -33.68 -51.30 -8.75
CA LYS A 205 -33.86 -52.35 -7.72
C LYS A 205 -32.81 -53.43 -7.98
N GLY A 206 -31.78 -53.49 -7.15
CA GLY A 206 -30.75 -54.51 -7.20
C GLY A 206 -29.91 -54.49 -5.93
N THR A 207 -30.16 -55.47 -5.06
CA THR A 207 -29.56 -55.70 -3.76
C THR A 207 -28.07 -56.06 -3.84
N ASN A 208 -27.21 -55.39 -3.08
CA ASN A 208 -26.10 -55.98 -2.31
C ASN A 208 -25.31 -54.88 -1.56
N GLU A 209 -25.60 -54.68 -0.27
CA GLU A 209 -24.73 -53.95 0.66
C GLU A 209 -24.14 -54.93 1.69
N PRO A 210 -22.87 -54.74 2.10
CA PRO A 210 -22.25 -55.51 3.17
C PRO A 210 -22.76 -55.02 4.54
N LYS A 211 -23.04 -55.95 5.44
CA LYS A 211 -23.51 -55.69 6.81
C LYS A 211 -22.48 -54.89 7.63
N MET A 212 -22.87 -53.70 8.11
CA MET A 212 -22.24 -53.04 9.26
C MET A 212 -23.09 -53.23 10.53
N ALA A 213 -22.39 -53.27 11.67
CA ALA A 213 -22.86 -53.75 12.96
C ALA A 213 -24.04 -52.97 13.56
N ASN A 214 -24.94 -53.71 14.22
CA ASN A 214 -26.02 -53.19 15.07
C ASN A 214 -25.45 -52.38 16.24
N PHE A 215 -25.72 -51.08 16.26
CA PHE A 215 -25.83 -50.30 17.50
C PHE A 215 -27.30 -49.90 17.71
N PRO A 216 -27.81 -49.92 18.95
CA PRO A 216 -29.20 -49.60 19.23
C PRO A 216 -29.44 -48.11 18.96
N VAL A 217 -30.42 -47.82 18.12
CA VAL A 217 -30.93 -46.47 17.87
C VAL A 217 -31.66 -46.02 19.14
N MET A 218 -30.94 -45.35 20.03
CA MET A 218 -31.55 -44.41 20.95
C MET A 218 -31.69 -43.10 20.17
N PHE A 219 -32.87 -42.49 20.24
CA PHE A 219 -33.30 -41.23 19.61
C PHE A 219 -34.08 -41.36 18.29
N ASN A 220 -35.32 -40.87 18.31
CA ASN A 220 -36.19 -40.73 17.14
C ASN A 220 -35.78 -39.50 16.29
N MET A 221 -36.37 -39.34 15.11
CA MET A 221 -36.01 -38.29 14.14
C MET A 221 -36.30 -36.86 14.64
N GLU A 222 -37.25 -36.69 15.55
CA GLU A 222 -37.56 -35.45 16.26
C GLU A 222 -36.47 -35.13 17.32
N GLU A 223 -35.97 -36.15 18.01
CA GLU A 223 -34.87 -36.03 18.99
C GLU A 223 -33.53 -35.75 18.31
N MET A 224 -33.27 -36.33 17.13
CA MET A 224 -32.12 -35.98 16.28
C MET A 224 -32.21 -34.53 15.76
N ARG A 225 -33.42 -34.01 15.53
CA ARG A 225 -33.64 -32.60 15.17
C ARG A 225 -33.39 -31.66 16.36
N MET A 226 -33.77 -32.07 17.58
CA MET A 226 -33.46 -31.31 18.81
C MET A 226 -32.00 -31.42 19.26
N LEU A 227 -31.23 -32.37 18.71
CA LEU A 227 -29.78 -32.50 18.92
C LEU A 227 -28.95 -31.86 17.78
N SER A 228 -29.56 -31.56 16.63
CA SER A 228 -28.94 -30.80 15.53
C SER A 228 -29.13 -29.30 15.63
N ASP A 229 -30.03 -28.85 16.50
CA ASP A 229 -30.06 -27.48 16.96
C ASP A 229 -28.91 -27.33 17.96
N ASP A 230 -27.70 -27.07 17.46
CA ASP A 230 -26.71 -26.35 18.26
C ASP A 230 -27.45 -25.18 18.90
N PRO A 231 -27.23 -24.86 20.20
CA PRO A 231 -27.78 -23.65 20.75
C PRO A 231 -27.17 -22.50 19.95
N HIS A 232 -27.91 -22.02 18.95
CA HIS A 232 -27.91 -20.61 18.64
C HIS A 232 -28.32 -19.97 19.95
N ALA A 233 -27.32 -19.63 20.76
CA ALA A 233 -27.47 -18.62 21.76
C ALA A 233 -28.21 -17.50 21.03
N ALA A 234 -29.45 -17.25 21.45
CA ALA A 234 -30.08 -15.99 21.11
C ALA A 234 -29.01 -14.95 21.47
N VAL A 235 -28.43 -14.30 20.46
CA VAL A 235 -27.51 -13.19 20.66
C VAL A 235 -28.38 -12.15 21.33
N GLY A 236 -28.38 -12.18 22.66
CA GLY A 236 -29.12 -11.23 23.46
C GLY A 236 -28.58 -9.85 23.14
N ASP A 237 -29.42 -8.83 23.27
CA ASP A 237 -29.03 -7.42 23.20
C ASP A 237 -27.85 -7.06 24.14
N ASP A 238 -27.43 -7.98 25.03
CA ASP A 238 -26.29 -7.87 25.95
C ASP A 238 -24.90 -8.09 25.30
N ASP A 239 -24.81 -8.53 24.04
CA ASP A 239 -23.53 -8.76 23.34
C ASP A 239 -23.02 -7.56 22.54
N VAL A 240 -23.71 -6.42 22.58
CA VAL A 240 -23.30 -5.19 21.89
C VAL A 240 -22.54 -4.26 22.84
N VAL A 241 -21.35 -3.83 22.43
CA VAL A 241 -20.55 -2.82 23.12
C VAL A 241 -20.42 -1.57 22.27
N SER A 242 -20.76 -0.44 22.88
CA SER A 242 -20.63 0.88 22.28
C SER A 242 -19.24 1.46 22.54
N LEU A 243 -18.57 1.86 21.47
CA LEU A 243 -17.23 2.46 21.48
C LEU A 243 -17.26 3.73 20.63
N GLY A 244 -17.04 4.89 21.24
CA GLY A 244 -17.21 6.15 20.53
C GLY A 244 -16.49 7.32 21.16
N ASN A 245 -16.63 8.46 20.50
CA ASN A 245 -16.19 9.77 20.95
C ASN A 245 -17.34 10.78 20.77
N GLN A 246 -17.06 12.08 20.83
CA GLN A 246 -18.09 13.13 20.70
C GLN A 246 -18.73 13.24 19.31
N HIS A 247 -18.13 12.65 18.27
CA HIS A 247 -18.60 12.75 16.89
C HIS A 247 -19.47 11.56 16.49
N PHE A 248 -19.05 10.35 16.87
CA PHE A 248 -19.75 9.12 16.55
C PHE A 248 -19.49 8.02 17.57
N THR A 249 -20.34 7.00 17.57
CA THR A 249 -20.20 5.77 18.36
C THR A 249 -20.40 4.55 17.47
N LEU A 250 -19.49 3.59 17.56
CA LEU A 250 -19.61 2.29 16.92
C LEU A 250 -20.31 1.31 17.85
N GLU A 251 -21.28 0.58 17.29
CA GLU A 251 -21.89 -0.58 17.94
C GLU A 251 -21.19 -1.85 17.45
N VAL A 252 -20.56 -2.55 18.39
CA VAL A 252 -19.68 -3.69 18.09
C VAL A 252 -20.22 -4.94 18.78
N ASN A 253 -20.27 -6.04 18.07
CA ASN A 253 -20.53 -7.34 18.69
C ASN A 253 -19.27 -7.76 19.48
N LYS A 254 -19.42 -7.89 20.80
CA LYS A 254 -18.34 -8.19 21.73
C LYS A 254 -17.75 -9.58 21.53
N ALA A 255 -18.54 -10.55 21.06
CA ALA A 255 -18.06 -11.91 20.85
C ALA A 255 -17.21 -12.02 19.58
N THR A 256 -17.55 -11.29 18.52
CA THR A 256 -16.91 -11.43 17.19
C THR A 256 -15.96 -10.29 16.83
N GLY A 257 -16.05 -9.14 17.51
CA GLY A 257 -15.37 -7.90 17.15
C GLY A 257 -15.98 -7.19 15.93
N VAL A 258 -17.10 -7.69 15.40
CA VAL A 258 -17.75 -7.14 14.19
C VAL A 258 -18.47 -5.84 14.52
N ILE A 259 -18.21 -4.81 13.73
CA ILE A 259 -18.92 -3.53 13.79
C ILE A 259 -20.20 -3.68 12.97
N ASN A 260 -21.35 -3.35 13.58
CA ASN A 260 -22.65 -3.44 12.93
C ASN A 260 -23.14 -2.08 12.45
N ASN A 261 -22.93 -1.04 13.27
CA ASN A 261 -23.48 0.28 13.02
C ASN A 261 -22.57 1.39 13.53
N VAL A 262 -22.70 2.55 12.89
CA VAL A 262 -22.25 3.84 13.39
C VAL A 262 -23.46 4.66 13.84
N VAL A 263 -23.37 5.26 15.02
CA VAL A 263 -24.35 6.16 15.61
C VAL A 263 -23.75 7.56 15.64
N PHE A 264 -24.42 8.52 15.01
CA PHE A 264 -23.97 9.90 14.92
C PHE A 264 -24.37 10.71 16.15
N SER A 265 -23.80 11.92 16.30
CA SER A 265 -24.11 12.85 17.39
C SER A 265 -25.58 13.29 17.45
N ASP A 266 -26.31 13.20 16.34
CA ASP A 266 -27.76 13.47 16.28
C ASP A 266 -28.62 12.22 16.61
N HIS A 267 -28.01 11.16 17.14
CA HIS A 267 -28.62 9.87 17.46
C HIS A 267 -29.15 9.06 16.27
N SER A 268 -28.95 9.53 15.04
CA SER A 268 -29.22 8.71 13.87
C SER A 268 -28.18 7.59 13.72
N LYS A 269 -28.56 6.54 13.01
CA LYS A 269 -27.79 5.31 12.90
C LYS A 269 -27.64 4.92 11.43
N ALA A 270 -26.44 4.47 11.06
CA ALA A 270 -26.16 3.90 9.75
C ALA A 270 -25.43 2.55 9.91
N ASN A 271 -25.73 1.61 9.02
CA ASN A 271 -25.02 0.34 8.97
C ASN A 271 -23.60 0.57 8.44
N PHE A 272 -22.62 -0.02 9.12
CA PHE A 272 -21.22 0.04 8.75
C PHE A 272 -20.52 -1.21 9.26
N SER A 273 -19.75 -1.86 8.40
CA SER A 273 -18.88 -2.97 8.78
C SER A 273 -17.57 -2.94 8.02
N ILE A 274 -16.56 -3.60 8.60
CA ILE A 274 -15.21 -3.71 8.03
C ILE A 274 -14.90 -5.21 7.97
N ASN A 275 -14.61 -5.72 6.77
CA ASN A 275 -14.33 -7.12 6.56
C ASN A 275 -13.12 -7.28 5.62
N MET A 276 -12.32 -8.33 5.82
CA MET A 276 -11.20 -8.66 4.94
C MET A 276 -11.57 -9.86 4.08
N TYR A 277 -11.14 -9.85 2.82
CA TYR A 277 -11.34 -10.94 1.87
C TYR A 277 -10.06 -11.16 1.06
N TYR A 278 -10.02 -12.21 0.25
CA TYR A 278 -9.02 -12.35 -0.80
C TYR A 278 -9.62 -12.92 -2.09
N TYR A 279 -9.06 -12.50 -3.22
CA TYR A 279 -9.24 -13.16 -4.50
C TYR A 279 -8.16 -14.23 -4.69
N LEU A 280 -8.51 -15.30 -5.41
CA LEU A 280 -7.55 -16.29 -5.88
C LEU A 280 -6.95 -15.79 -7.20
N GLY A 281 -5.63 -15.70 -7.29
CA GLY A 281 -4.94 -15.32 -8.52
C GLY A 281 -4.92 -16.47 -9.53
N THR A 282 -5.27 -16.18 -10.79
CA THR A 282 -5.20 -17.17 -11.88
C THR A 282 -3.75 -17.39 -12.31
N CYS A 283 -3.29 -18.64 -12.34
CA CYS A 283 -2.06 -19.04 -13.03
C CYS A 283 -2.43 -19.56 -14.42
N GLY A 284 -2.39 -18.66 -15.40
CA GLY A 284 -2.57 -19.00 -16.82
C GLY A 284 -1.25 -19.36 -17.49
N ASP A 285 -1.30 -20.00 -18.65
CA ASP A 285 -0.10 -20.38 -19.43
C ASP A 285 0.40 -19.24 -20.36
N ASN A 286 -0.28 -18.10 -20.34
CA ASN A 286 0.08 -16.87 -21.06
C ASN A 286 0.15 -16.99 -22.59
N HIS A 287 -0.37 -18.06 -23.20
CA HIS A 287 -0.29 -18.23 -24.67
C HIS A 287 -1.14 -17.20 -25.44
N ASP A 288 -2.18 -16.67 -24.80
CA ASP A 288 -3.01 -15.59 -25.33
C ASP A 288 -3.49 -14.64 -24.20
N THR A 289 -4.48 -13.80 -24.51
CA THR A 289 -5.10 -12.88 -23.53
C THR A 289 -6.12 -13.58 -22.63
N ALA A 290 -6.80 -14.62 -23.12
CA ALA A 290 -7.80 -15.39 -22.38
C ALA A 290 -7.18 -16.37 -21.36
N HIS A 291 -5.88 -16.67 -21.51
CA HIS A 291 -5.12 -17.54 -20.61
C HIS A 291 -3.99 -16.78 -19.90
N ARG A 292 -4.15 -15.46 -19.76
CA ARG A 292 -3.23 -14.61 -19.02
C ARG A 292 -3.23 -14.96 -17.53
N ALA A 293 -2.06 -15.07 -16.92
CA ALA A 293 -1.91 -15.16 -15.47
C ALA A 293 -2.13 -13.79 -14.81
N SER A 294 -2.54 -13.80 -13.54
CA SER A 294 -2.37 -12.63 -12.69
C SER A 294 -0.90 -12.53 -12.26
N GLY A 295 -0.34 -11.33 -12.29
CA GLY A 295 1.06 -11.08 -11.96
C GLY A 295 1.31 -9.65 -11.50
N ALA A 296 2.54 -9.17 -11.67
CA ALA A 296 2.95 -7.84 -11.22
C ALA A 296 2.08 -6.71 -11.81
N TYR A 297 1.68 -6.83 -13.07
CA TYR A 297 0.89 -5.83 -13.81
C TYR A 297 -0.60 -6.18 -13.84
N ILE A 298 -0.92 -7.46 -14.06
CA ILE A 298 -2.29 -7.90 -14.29
C ILE A 298 -2.94 -8.41 -13.01
N PHE A 299 -4.09 -7.82 -12.67
CA PHE A 299 -5.04 -8.41 -11.72
C PHE A 299 -6.04 -9.28 -12.51
N ARG A 300 -6.03 -10.59 -12.26
CA ARG A 300 -6.96 -11.54 -12.87
C ARG A 300 -7.43 -12.58 -11.85
N PRO A 301 -8.54 -12.33 -11.16
CA PRO A 301 -9.06 -13.25 -10.18
C PRO A 301 -9.62 -14.50 -10.88
N ALA A 302 -9.46 -15.68 -10.27
CA ALA A 302 -10.02 -16.93 -10.79
C ALA A 302 -11.56 -16.99 -10.69
N CYS A 303 -12.14 -16.18 -9.82
CA CYS A 303 -13.58 -16.03 -9.63
C CYS A 303 -13.93 -14.58 -9.31
N ASN A 304 -15.12 -14.14 -9.72
CA ASN A 304 -15.61 -12.79 -9.43
C ASN A 304 -15.94 -12.56 -7.95
N ALA A 305 -16.17 -13.64 -7.18
CA ALA A 305 -16.48 -13.55 -5.76
C ALA A 305 -15.20 -13.75 -4.92
N PRO A 306 -14.85 -12.80 -4.04
CA PRO A 306 -13.73 -12.97 -3.13
C PRO A 306 -14.13 -13.84 -1.93
N ILE A 307 -13.16 -14.46 -1.28
CA ILE A 307 -13.35 -15.34 -0.11
C ILE A 307 -13.16 -14.52 1.17
N LYS A 308 -14.16 -14.53 2.05
CA LYS A 308 -14.13 -13.81 3.33
C LYS A 308 -13.15 -14.46 4.30
N LEU A 309 -12.41 -13.65 5.05
CA LEU A 309 -11.66 -14.12 6.22
C LEU A 309 -12.56 -14.12 7.45
N GLU A 310 -12.40 -15.15 8.27
CA GLU A 310 -13.13 -15.29 9.52
C GLU A 310 -12.30 -14.81 10.72
N SER A 311 -12.97 -14.16 11.67
CA SER A 311 -12.34 -13.78 12.94
C SER A 311 -12.23 -14.99 13.86
N PHE A 312 -11.06 -15.19 14.45
CA PHE A 312 -10.83 -16.26 15.42
C PHE A 312 -10.38 -15.72 16.79
N SER A 313 -9.97 -14.45 16.85
CA SER A 313 -9.67 -13.74 18.08
C SER A 313 -10.02 -12.27 17.93
N ASN A 314 -10.53 -11.67 18.99
CA ASN A 314 -10.70 -10.23 19.08
C ASN A 314 -10.42 -9.72 20.50
N GLU A 315 -10.03 -8.46 20.60
CA GLU A 315 -9.78 -7.76 21.84
C GLU A 315 -10.32 -6.32 21.73
N ILE A 316 -11.05 -5.89 22.76
CA ILE A 316 -11.54 -4.52 22.86
C ILE A 316 -10.83 -3.82 24.00
N ILE A 317 -10.15 -2.71 23.67
CA ILE A 317 -9.35 -1.94 24.61
C ILE A 317 -9.97 -0.55 24.75
N LYS A 318 -10.22 -0.13 25.99
CA LYS A 318 -10.73 1.22 26.30
C LYS A 318 -9.63 1.97 27.05
N GLY A 319 -8.96 2.89 26.36
CA GLY A 319 -8.02 3.82 26.95
C GLY A 319 -8.59 5.24 27.07
N ASP A 320 -7.85 6.10 27.77
CA ASP A 320 -8.25 7.49 28.03
C ASP A 320 -8.11 8.41 26.81
N ILE A 321 -7.37 7.99 25.77
CA ILE A 321 -7.10 8.76 24.55
C ILE A 321 -7.64 8.04 23.30
N VAL A 322 -7.57 6.71 23.31
CA VAL A 322 -7.94 5.86 22.18
C VAL A 322 -8.69 4.64 22.66
N LYS A 323 -9.70 4.24 21.88
CA LYS A 323 -10.43 2.98 22.04
C LYS A 323 -10.10 2.11 20.82
N GLU A 324 -9.76 0.86 21.04
CA GLU A 324 -9.28 -0.06 20.00
C GLU A 324 -10.15 -1.32 19.93
N ILE A 325 -10.35 -1.82 18.71
CA ILE A 325 -10.92 -3.13 18.43
C ILE A 325 -9.90 -3.87 17.57
N ARG A 326 -9.21 -4.83 18.17
CA ARG A 326 -8.22 -5.65 17.49
C ARG A 326 -8.86 -6.95 17.09
N VAL A 327 -8.73 -7.33 15.82
CA VAL A 327 -9.34 -8.54 15.25
C VAL A 327 -8.26 -9.31 14.49
N GLU A 328 -8.01 -10.54 14.92
CA GLU A 328 -7.18 -11.50 14.20
C GLU A 328 -8.06 -12.33 13.25
N LEU A 329 -7.67 -12.36 11.98
CA LEU A 329 -8.43 -12.93 10.87
C LEU A 329 -7.63 -14.06 10.20
N SER A 330 -8.31 -15.15 9.86
CA SER A 330 -7.68 -16.29 9.21
C SER A 330 -8.10 -16.42 7.74
N PRO A 331 -7.15 -16.70 6.81
CA PRO A 331 -5.71 -16.79 7.04
C PRO A 331 -4.99 -15.42 6.97
N ALA A 332 -4.01 -15.19 7.84
CA ALA A 332 -2.99 -14.14 7.72
C ALA A 332 -3.51 -12.69 7.57
N GLY A 333 -4.60 -12.35 8.25
CA GLY A 333 -5.12 -10.99 8.34
C GLY A 333 -5.18 -10.48 9.78
N TYR A 334 -5.02 -9.17 9.95
CA TYR A 334 -5.22 -8.48 11.22
C TYR A 334 -5.74 -7.08 10.96
N ILE A 335 -6.74 -6.67 11.73
CA ILE A 335 -7.31 -5.32 11.71
C ILE A 335 -7.29 -4.75 13.12
N ASP A 336 -6.86 -3.51 13.25
CA ASP A 336 -6.94 -2.71 14.47
C ASP A 336 -7.72 -1.43 14.17
N VAL A 337 -8.95 -1.37 14.69
CA VAL A 337 -9.87 -0.24 14.53
C VAL A 337 -9.74 0.68 15.73
N LYS A 338 -9.23 1.88 15.49
CA LYS A 338 -8.95 2.90 16.51
C LYS A 338 -9.90 4.07 16.41
N ILE A 339 -10.42 4.47 17.56
CA ILE A 339 -11.26 5.65 17.76
C ILE A 339 -10.52 6.56 18.72
N TYR A 340 -9.94 7.64 18.20
CA TYR A 340 -9.32 8.68 19.03
C TYR A 340 -10.36 9.67 19.50
N ASP A 341 -10.15 10.19 20.70
CA ASP A 341 -10.92 11.35 21.17
C ASP A 341 -10.60 12.58 20.29
N ASN A 342 -11.60 13.45 20.08
CA ASN A 342 -11.47 14.67 19.25
C ASN A 342 -11.21 14.49 17.76
N HIS A 343 -11.34 13.27 17.22
CA HIS A 343 -11.22 13.02 15.79
C HIS A 343 -12.54 12.49 15.20
N ASN A 344 -12.92 12.97 14.03
CA ASN A 344 -14.17 12.60 13.36
C ASN A 344 -14.01 11.44 12.35
N TYR A 345 -12.94 10.66 12.47
CA TYR A 345 -12.66 9.49 11.62
C TYR A 345 -12.39 8.24 12.45
N ILE A 346 -12.54 7.09 11.79
CA ILE A 346 -12.12 5.79 12.28
C ILE A 346 -10.76 5.47 11.65
N GLU A 347 -9.73 5.26 12.46
CA GLU A 347 -8.42 4.83 11.98
C GLU A 347 -8.40 3.30 11.91
N VAL A 348 -8.07 2.75 10.74
CA VAL A 348 -8.05 1.30 10.50
C VAL A 348 -6.64 0.91 10.11
N GLU A 349 -5.89 0.36 11.05
CA GLU A 349 -4.61 -0.26 10.77
C GLU A 349 -4.83 -1.70 10.34
N TRP A 350 -4.18 -2.11 9.26
CA TRP A 350 -4.26 -3.46 8.73
C TRP A 350 -2.87 -4.06 8.63
N VAL A 351 -2.79 -5.38 8.86
CA VAL A 351 -1.61 -6.18 8.61
C VAL A 351 -2.02 -7.41 7.82
N VAL A 352 -1.35 -7.63 6.68
CA VAL A 352 -1.58 -8.78 5.82
C VAL A 352 -0.27 -9.54 5.63
N GLY A 353 -0.32 -10.82 5.94
CA GLY A 353 0.74 -11.78 5.65
C GLY A 353 1.42 -12.37 6.89
N PRO A 354 2.31 -13.37 6.70
CA PRO A 354 2.71 -13.93 5.40
C PRO A 354 1.55 -14.62 4.69
N ILE A 355 1.28 -14.23 3.44
CA ILE A 355 0.19 -14.83 2.65
C ILE A 355 0.54 -16.30 2.37
N PRO A 356 -0.32 -17.27 2.76
CA PRO A 356 -0.02 -18.69 2.61
C PRO A 356 -0.08 -19.11 1.13
N ILE A 357 0.87 -19.94 0.73
CA ILE A 357 1.01 -20.47 -0.64
C ILE A 357 1.25 -21.99 -0.66
N LEU A 358 1.05 -22.69 0.46
CA LEU A 358 1.25 -24.15 0.55
C LEU A 358 0.24 -24.94 -0.29
N ASP A 359 -0.81 -24.27 -0.74
CA ASP A 359 -1.82 -24.77 -1.67
C ASP A 359 -1.48 -24.47 -3.14
N ASP A 360 -0.29 -23.92 -3.42
CA ASP A 360 0.17 -23.50 -4.75
C ASP A 360 -0.79 -22.52 -5.45
N ILE A 361 -1.53 -21.73 -4.68
CA ILE A 361 -2.47 -20.72 -5.20
C ILE A 361 -2.11 -19.32 -4.72
N GLY A 362 -1.90 -18.41 -5.67
CA GLY A 362 -1.69 -16.99 -5.40
C GLY A 362 -2.94 -16.32 -4.82
N LYS A 363 -2.77 -15.35 -3.93
CA LYS A 363 -3.88 -14.66 -3.24
C LYS A 363 -3.67 -13.15 -3.21
N GLU A 364 -4.78 -12.44 -3.35
CA GLU A 364 -4.83 -10.97 -3.45
C GLU A 364 -5.81 -10.46 -2.41
N TYR A 365 -5.28 -9.94 -1.30
CA TYR A 365 -6.05 -9.56 -0.12
C TYR A 365 -6.65 -8.17 -0.29
N ILE A 366 -7.91 -8.05 0.10
CA ILE A 366 -8.68 -6.82 0.06
C ILE A 366 -9.33 -6.53 1.41
N VAL A 367 -9.54 -5.26 1.73
CA VAL A 367 -10.47 -4.85 2.79
C VAL A 367 -11.71 -4.24 2.15
N LYS A 368 -12.89 -4.57 2.70
CA LYS A 368 -14.17 -3.97 2.34
C LYS A 368 -14.71 -3.13 3.48
N TYR A 369 -15.15 -1.93 3.13
CA TYR A 369 -15.96 -1.05 3.97
C TYR A 369 -17.39 -1.09 3.43
N GLU A 370 -18.29 -1.68 4.21
CA GLU A 370 -19.63 -2.03 3.74
C GLU A 370 -20.67 -1.19 4.49
N THR A 371 -21.61 -0.61 3.75
CA THR A 371 -22.70 0.23 4.24
C THR A 371 -23.99 -0.08 3.46
N LYS A 372 -25.10 0.58 3.82
CA LYS A 372 -26.35 0.55 3.04
C LYS A 372 -26.52 1.76 2.12
N ILE A 373 -25.43 2.44 1.76
CA ILE A 373 -25.48 3.55 0.80
C ILE A 373 -25.87 2.98 -0.57
N VAL A 374 -26.92 3.53 -1.19
CA VAL A 374 -27.28 3.20 -2.57
C VAL A 374 -26.61 4.22 -3.50
N ASN A 375 -25.45 3.87 -4.05
CA ASN A 375 -24.66 4.73 -4.92
C ASN A 375 -24.87 4.47 -6.42
N ASN A 376 -25.70 3.50 -6.81
CA ASN A 376 -26.06 3.18 -8.21
C ASN A 376 -24.83 2.98 -9.11
N GLY A 377 -23.81 2.28 -8.61
CA GLY A 377 -22.53 2.08 -9.31
C GLY A 377 -21.60 3.30 -9.40
N GLU A 378 -22.00 4.48 -8.92
CA GLU A 378 -21.15 5.68 -8.90
C GLU A 378 -20.18 5.68 -7.71
N PHE A 379 -18.91 5.94 -7.97
CA PHE A 379 -17.90 6.16 -6.93
C PHE A 379 -16.85 7.15 -7.42
N HIS A 380 -16.00 7.66 -6.53
CA HIS A 380 -14.96 8.62 -6.89
C HIS A 380 -13.60 8.15 -6.41
N THR A 381 -12.58 8.35 -7.23
CA THR A 381 -11.17 8.04 -6.93
C THR A 381 -10.33 9.25 -7.27
N ASP A 382 -9.27 9.51 -6.52
CA ASP A 382 -8.36 10.59 -6.86
C ASP A 382 -7.52 10.30 -8.12
N SER A 383 -7.02 11.35 -8.76
CA SER A 383 -5.97 11.28 -9.78
C SER A 383 -4.68 11.82 -9.19
N ASN A 384 -3.72 10.93 -8.93
CA ASN A 384 -2.40 11.27 -8.38
C ASN A 384 -2.48 12.11 -7.09
N GLY A 385 -3.45 11.84 -6.23
CA GLY A 385 -3.68 12.56 -4.98
C GLY A 385 -4.32 13.94 -5.13
N ARG A 386 -4.72 14.33 -6.34
CA ARG A 386 -5.32 15.64 -6.66
C ARG A 386 -6.82 15.52 -6.91
N GLN A 387 -7.25 15.73 -8.15
CA GLN A 387 -8.66 15.82 -8.52
C GLN A 387 -9.39 14.52 -8.23
N LEU A 388 -10.61 14.61 -7.69
CA LEU A 388 -11.54 13.48 -7.63
C LEU A 388 -12.19 13.25 -8.99
N LEU A 389 -11.98 12.05 -9.54
CA LEU A 389 -12.60 11.60 -10.78
C LEU A 389 -13.81 10.72 -10.47
N LYS A 390 -14.94 11.05 -11.08
CA LYS A 390 -16.14 10.22 -11.05
C LYS A 390 -15.92 8.95 -11.87
N ARG A 391 -16.22 7.81 -11.26
CA ARG A 391 -16.22 6.47 -11.84
C ARG A 391 -17.64 5.94 -11.82
N ASN A 392 -17.96 5.08 -12.77
CA ASN A 392 -19.22 4.35 -12.79
C ASN A 392 -18.90 2.89 -13.14
N ARG A 393 -19.37 1.97 -12.31
CA ARG A 393 -19.18 0.53 -12.48
C ARG A 393 -19.70 0.10 -13.86
N ASP A 394 -18.93 -0.74 -14.54
CA ASP A 394 -19.23 -1.30 -15.86
C ASP A 394 -19.43 -0.27 -16.99
N PHE A 395 -18.92 0.96 -16.81
CA PHE A 395 -19.14 2.04 -17.76
C PHE A 395 -17.84 2.69 -18.24
N ARG A 396 -17.83 3.16 -19.51
CA ARG A 396 -16.79 4.01 -20.08
C ARG A 396 -17.43 5.20 -20.81
N PRO A 397 -16.96 6.44 -20.60
CA PRO A 397 -17.57 7.62 -21.21
C PRO A 397 -17.31 7.74 -22.72
N GLN A 398 -16.25 7.10 -23.23
CA GLN A 398 -15.78 7.27 -24.61
C GLN A 398 -16.26 6.16 -25.56
N TRP A 399 -16.67 5.00 -25.06
CA TRP A 399 -17.15 3.88 -25.89
C TRP A 399 -18.09 2.97 -25.08
N ASN A 400 -18.93 2.22 -25.80
CA ASN A 400 -19.75 1.18 -25.17
C ASN A 400 -18.88 -0.04 -24.84
N VAL A 401 -18.82 -0.42 -23.56
CA VAL A 401 -17.91 -1.46 -23.07
C VAL A 401 -18.69 -2.74 -22.71
N THR A 402 -18.11 -3.89 -23.03
CA THR A 402 -18.54 -5.20 -22.49
C THR A 402 -17.34 -5.80 -21.78
N LEU A 403 -17.39 -5.84 -20.45
CA LEU A 403 -16.29 -6.33 -19.63
C LEU A 403 -16.32 -7.86 -19.57
N GLN A 404 -15.30 -8.51 -20.13
CA GLN A 404 -15.08 -9.95 -19.96
C GLN A 404 -14.58 -10.28 -18.54
N GLU A 405 -13.87 -9.32 -17.93
CA GLU A 405 -13.30 -9.42 -16.58
C GLU A 405 -13.93 -8.30 -15.72
N PRO A 406 -15.13 -8.51 -15.14
CA PRO A 406 -15.92 -7.45 -14.52
C PRO A 406 -15.29 -6.92 -13.22
N VAL A 407 -14.54 -7.74 -12.49
CA VAL A 407 -13.84 -7.29 -11.27
C VAL A 407 -12.66 -6.36 -11.62
N PRO A 408 -11.59 -6.82 -12.28
CA PRO A 408 -10.44 -5.96 -12.56
C PRO A 408 -10.79 -4.81 -13.53
N GLY A 409 -11.80 -4.98 -14.39
CA GLY A 409 -12.31 -3.92 -15.25
C GLY A 409 -12.90 -2.72 -14.49
N ASN A 410 -13.15 -2.84 -13.19
CA ASN A 410 -13.65 -1.76 -12.34
C ASN A 410 -12.68 -1.32 -11.25
N TYR A 411 -11.45 -1.84 -11.24
CA TYR A 411 -10.40 -1.37 -10.34
C TYR A 411 -9.73 -0.10 -10.87
N TYR A 412 -9.51 0.86 -9.98
CA TYR A 412 -8.84 2.13 -10.28
C TYR A 412 -7.72 2.40 -9.27
N PRO A 413 -6.70 3.17 -9.65
CA PRO A 413 -5.70 3.64 -8.69
C PRO A 413 -6.36 4.57 -7.67
N VAL A 414 -6.05 4.34 -6.41
CA VAL A 414 -6.40 5.20 -5.27
C VAL A 414 -5.09 5.63 -4.64
N THR A 415 -4.70 6.89 -4.79
CA THR A 415 -3.44 7.39 -4.22
C THR A 415 -3.67 7.86 -2.79
N ASN A 416 -4.74 8.62 -2.60
CA ASN A 416 -5.04 9.31 -1.35
C ASN A 416 -6.48 9.04 -0.88
N GLN A 417 -7.45 8.90 -1.78
CA GLN A 417 -8.86 8.78 -1.38
C GLN A 417 -9.79 8.12 -2.40
N ILE A 418 -10.75 7.36 -1.86
CA ILE A 418 -11.92 6.81 -2.56
C ILE A 418 -13.19 7.14 -1.78
N ASN A 419 -14.31 7.42 -2.47
CA ASN A 419 -15.59 7.66 -1.81
C ASN A 419 -16.82 7.19 -2.60
N ILE A 420 -17.87 6.85 -1.86
CA ILE A 420 -19.23 6.61 -2.33
C ILE A 420 -20.19 7.50 -1.55
N LYS A 421 -21.34 7.82 -2.14
CA LYS A 421 -22.36 8.65 -1.50
C LYS A 421 -23.76 8.37 -2.03
N ASN A 422 -24.76 8.70 -1.23
CA ASN A 422 -26.12 8.96 -1.67
C ASN A 422 -26.50 10.41 -1.29
N ASN A 423 -27.80 10.71 -1.19
CA ASN A 423 -28.27 12.04 -0.81
C ASN A 423 -28.04 12.38 0.68
N ASP A 424 -27.88 11.36 1.54
CA ASP A 424 -27.90 11.51 3.00
C ASP A 424 -26.54 11.23 3.66
N LEU A 425 -25.72 10.38 3.03
CA LEU A 425 -24.50 9.83 3.62
C LEU A 425 -23.40 9.71 2.57
N LYS A 426 -22.18 10.02 2.98
CA LYS A 426 -20.94 9.84 2.23
C LYS A 426 -19.99 8.98 3.04
N LEU A 427 -19.48 7.90 2.44
CA LEU A 427 -18.39 7.10 2.96
C LEU A 427 -17.12 7.47 2.17
N SER A 428 -16.10 7.94 2.87
CA SER A 428 -14.80 8.26 2.28
C SER A 428 -13.70 7.51 3.01
N VAL A 429 -12.76 6.93 2.26
CA VAL A 429 -11.61 6.21 2.81
C VAL A 429 -10.36 6.89 2.30
N LEU A 430 -9.52 7.37 3.22
CA LEU A 430 -8.20 7.90 2.91
C LEU A 430 -7.15 6.79 3.08
N THR A 431 -6.20 6.71 2.14
CA THR A 431 -5.17 5.67 2.09
C THR A 431 -3.79 6.22 2.44
N ASP A 432 -2.97 5.45 3.17
CA ASP A 432 -1.59 5.87 3.51
C ASP A 432 -0.59 5.69 2.36
N ARG A 433 -1.01 5.00 1.30
CA ARG A 433 -0.23 4.63 0.13
C ARG A 433 -1.14 4.43 -1.07
N SER A 434 -0.53 4.30 -2.25
CA SER A 434 -1.24 3.92 -3.47
C SER A 434 -1.74 2.46 -3.39
N GLN A 435 -3.02 2.27 -3.72
CA GLN A 435 -3.68 0.96 -3.76
C GLN A 435 -4.58 0.87 -4.99
N GLY A 436 -4.98 -0.34 -5.35
CA GLY A 436 -6.11 -0.57 -6.25
C GLY A 436 -7.41 -0.57 -5.46
N GLY A 437 -8.42 0.16 -5.91
CA GLY A 437 -9.73 0.20 -5.25
C GLY A 437 -10.92 0.26 -6.19
N SER A 438 -12.08 -0.14 -5.68
CA SER A 438 -13.34 -0.15 -6.43
C SER A 438 -14.58 -0.03 -5.52
N SER A 439 -15.75 0.04 -6.15
CA SER A 439 -17.07 -0.15 -5.54
C SER A 439 -17.82 -1.22 -6.35
N MET A 440 -17.57 -2.49 -6.01
CA MET A 440 -18.07 -3.64 -6.77
C MET A 440 -19.56 -3.91 -6.57
N ALA A 441 -20.12 -3.47 -5.46
CA ALA A 441 -21.55 -3.45 -5.20
C ALA A 441 -21.94 -2.12 -4.55
N ASP A 442 -23.24 -1.82 -4.57
CA ASP A 442 -23.74 -0.62 -3.93
C ASP A 442 -23.51 -0.68 -2.42
N GLY A 443 -23.00 0.42 -1.87
CA GLY A 443 -22.70 0.54 -0.44
C GLY A 443 -21.32 0.02 -0.04
N GLU A 444 -20.56 -0.52 -0.99
CA GLU A 444 -19.23 -1.10 -0.75
C GLU A 444 -18.11 -0.22 -1.32
N ILE A 445 -17.05 -0.05 -0.54
CA ILE A 445 -15.72 0.32 -1.01
C ILE A 445 -14.78 -0.85 -0.73
N GLU A 446 -14.02 -1.29 -1.73
CA GLU A 446 -12.95 -2.27 -1.54
C GLU A 446 -11.60 -1.72 -1.94
N LEU A 447 -10.56 -2.08 -1.17
CA LEU A 447 -9.17 -1.68 -1.40
C LEU A 447 -8.26 -2.91 -1.31
N MET A 448 -7.44 -3.12 -2.33
CA MET A 448 -6.45 -4.19 -2.38
C MET A 448 -5.21 -3.81 -1.56
N LEU A 449 -4.93 -4.61 -0.54
CA LEU A 449 -3.92 -4.32 0.47
C LEU A 449 -2.57 -4.96 0.17
N HIS A 450 -2.58 -6.21 -0.28
CA HIS A 450 -1.37 -6.99 -0.53
C HIS A 450 -1.65 -8.14 -1.50
N ARG A 451 -0.65 -8.52 -2.29
CA ARG A 451 -0.75 -9.57 -3.32
C ARG A 451 0.46 -10.48 -3.21
N ARG A 452 0.23 -11.78 -3.31
CA ARG A 452 1.30 -12.77 -3.46
C ARG A 452 0.91 -13.80 -4.50
N LEU A 453 1.59 -13.78 -5.63
CA LEU A 453 1.28 -14.54 -6.83
C LEU A 453 2.42 -15.47 -7.18
N LEU A 454 2.10 -16.60 -7.81
CA LEU A 454 3.05 -17.69 -8.08
C LEU A 454 3.41 -17.82 -9.57
N CYS A 455 2.81 -17.00 -10.43
CA CYS A 455 3.04 -16.97 -11.86
C CYS A 455 3.42 -15.55 -12.32
N ASP A 456 4.28 -15.48 -13.34
CA ASP A 456 4.56 -14.26 -14.10
C ASP A 456 3.41 -14.01 -15.10
N ASP A 457 3.07 -12.74 -15.33
CA ASP A 457 2.01 -12.36 -16.28
C ASP A 457 2.54 -12.10 -17.70
N ALA A 458 3.84 -12.33 -17.94
CA ALA A 458 4.51 -12.22 -19.23
C ALA A 458 4.39 -10.83 -19.89
N PHE A 459 4.50 -9.77 -19.08
CA PHE A 459 4.63 -8.37 -19.52
C PHE A 459 6.08 -7.82 -19.43
N GLY A 460 7.06 -8.69 -19.18
CA GLY A 460 8.49 -8.40 -19.36
C GLY A 460 9.33 -8.35 -18.09
N VAL A 461 8.71 -8.44 -16.89
CA VAL A 461 9.47 -8.55 -15.64
C VAL A 461 10.14 -9.93 -15.50
N GLY A 462 9.46 -11.00 -15.92
CA GLY A 462 10.02 -12.36 -15.93
C GLY A 462 10.08 -13.01 -14.55
N GLU A 463 9.33 -12.48 -13.58
CA GLU A 463 9.30 -12.94 -12.19
C GLU A 463 7.86 -12.89 -11.66
N ALA A 464 7.46 -13.91 -10.89
CA ALA A 464 6.19 -13.87 -10.17
C ALA A 464 6.26 -12.84 -9.03
N LEU A 465 5.13 -12.18 -8.72
CA LEU A 465 5.01 -11.27 -7.57
C LEU A 465 4.97 -12.05 -6.25
N ASN A 466 6.11 -12.62 -5.84
CA ASN A 466 6.27 -13.51 -4.69
C ASN A 466 7.31 -12.96 -3.70
N GLU A 467 7.10 -11.73 -3.21
CA GLU A 467 8.05 -11.08 -2.31
C GLU A 467 8.22 -11.85 -0.99
N THR A 468 9.47 -11.98 -0.54
CA THR A 468 9.81 -12.66 0.72
C THR A 468 10.76 -11.83 1.58
N ALA A 469 10.67 -12.02 2.89
CA ALA A 469 11.61 -11.49 3.88
C ALA A 469 11.96 -12.59 4.89
N LYS A 470 13.24 -12.92 5.03
CA LYS A 470 13.73 -14.02 5.89
C LYS A 470 13.04 -15.36 5.58
N ASP A 471 12.99 -15.72 4.29
CA ASP A 471 12.40 -16.96 3.76
C ASP A 471 10.90 -17.15 4.03
N LYS A 472 10.19 -16.08 4.39
CA LYS A 472 8.73 -16.06 4.56
C LYS A 472 8.12 -15.01 3.64
N GLY A 473 6.87 -15.22 3.23
CA GLY A 473 6.14 -14.21 2.46
C GLY A 473 6.15 -12.84 3.16
N LEU A 474 6.35 -11.78 2.39
CA LEU A 474 6.41 -10.42 2.91
C LEU A 474 5.12 -10.07 3.66
N VAL A 475 5.27 -9.41 4.81
CA VAL A 475 4.15 -8.90 5.60
C VAL A 475 3.99 -7.42 5.30
N ALA A 476 2.82 -7.02 4.81
CA ALA A 476 2.47 -5.64 4.57
C ALA A 476 1.66 -5.11 5.77
N ARG A 477 1.96 -3.88 6.17
CA ARG A 477 1.17 -3.11 7.15
C ARG A 477 0.86 -1.76 6.56
N GLY A 478 -0.35 -1.27 6.76
CA GLY A 478 -0.72 0.10 6.45
C GLY A 478 -1.91 0.58 7.25
N LYS A 479 -2.40 1.77 6.89
CA LYS A 479 -3.46 2.48 7.59
C LYS A 479 -4.43 3.13 6.63
N HIS A 480 -5.72 3.09 6.97
CA HIS A 480 -6.75 3.95 6.38
C HIS A 480 -7.38 4.86 7.42
N ARG A 481 -7.90 6.02 6.99
CA ARG A 481 -8.82 6.86 7.77
C ARG A 481 -10.19 6.84 7.11
N VAL A 482 -11.21 6.37 7.83
CA VAL A 482 -12.58 6.22 7.32
C VAL A 482 -13.46 7.31 7.88
N TYR A 483 -14.10 8.06 6.98
CA TYR A 483 -15.04 9.13 7.28
C TYR A 483 -16.43 8.70 6.82
N ILE A 484 -17.40 8.79 7.73
CA ILE A 484 -18.81 8.55 7.43
C ILE A 484 -19.54 9.84 7.80
N THR A 485 -20.01 10.58 6.80
CA THR A 485 -20.45 11.96 6.98
C THR A 485 -21.81 12.17 6.35
N LYS A 486 -22.64 13.03 6.94
CA LYS A 486 -23.93 13.44 6.37
C LYS A 486 -23.84 14.68 5.49
N SER A 487 -22.80 15.49 5.70
CA SER A 487 -22.51 16.70 4.94
C SER A 487 -21.52 16.44 3.82
N LYS A 488 -21.51 17.36 2.84
CA LYS A 488 -20.42 17.49 1.89
C LYS A 488 -19.16 17.90 2.65
N ASP A 489 -18.34 16.92 3.00
CA ASP A 489 -17.06 17.17 3.63
C ASP A 489 -15.95 17.19 2.58
N ASP A 490 -15.15 18.26 2.65
CA ASP A 490 -13.91 18.44 1.89
C ASP A 490 -12.76 17.93 2.75
N LEU A 491 -12.23 16.75 2.39
CA LEU A 491 -11.21 16.03 3.17
C LEU A 491 -9.77 16.36 2.75
N LYS A 492 -9.56 17.43 1.97
CA LYS A 492 -8.25 17.75 1.40
C LYS A 492 -7.21 18.09 2.47
N ALA A 493 -7.62 18.80 3.52
CA ALA A 493 -6.71 19.11 4.63
C ALA A 493 -6.31 17.84 5.39
N GLU A 494 -7.27 16.94 5.62
CA GLU A 494 -7.09 15.65 6.28
C GLU A 494 -6.20 14.70 5.47
N VAL A 495 -6.29 14.75 4.14
CA VAL A 495 -5.37 14.06 3.22
C VAL A 495 -3.95 14.59 3.40
N VAL A 496 -3.74 15.91 3.40
CA VAL A 496 -2.42 16.50 3.62
C VAL A 496 -1.87 16.10 5.00
N GLU A 497 -2.69 16.19 6.04
CA GLU A 497 -2.31 15.78 7.40
C GLU A 497 -1.91 14.29 7.47
N MET A 498 -2.61 13.42 6.75
CA MET A 498 -2.32 11.98 6.72
C MET A 498 -0.98 11.66 6.05
N HIS A 499 -0.64 12.36 4.97
CA HIS A 499 0.61 12.15 4.22
C HIS A 499 1.79 12.97 4.74
N GLN A 500 1.53 14.02 5.53
CA GLN A 500 2.55 14.86 6.16
C GLN A 500 2.37 14.89 7.70
N PRO A 501 2.46 13.73 8.38
CA PRO A 501 2.37 13.69 9.83
C PRO A 501 3.58 14.39 10.49
N PRO A 502 3.47 14.83 11.75
CA PRO A 502 4.59 15.40 12.48
C PRO A 502 5.79 14.47 12.52
N ILE A 503 6.98 15.00 12.21
CA ILE A 503 8.24 14.26 12.34
C ILE A 503 8.64 14.24 13.81
N LEU A 504 8.72 13.06 14.40
CA LEU A 504 9.15 12.88 15.78
C LEU A 504 10.68 12.85 15.87
N LEU A 505 11.26 13.78 16.62
CA LEU A 505 12.70 13.87 16.88
C LEU A 505 12.99 13.53 18.35
N PHE A 506 14.03 12.73 18.58
CA PHE A 506 14.43 12.29 19.93
C PHE A 506 15.89 12.66 20.18
N ALA A 507 16.18 13.24 21.35
CA ALA A 507 17.52 13.64 21.76
C ALA A 507 17.88 13.06 23.15
N ASP A 508 19.17 12.84 23.39
CA ASP A 508 19.65 12.41 24.71
C ASP A 508 19.57 13.59 25.70
N ALA A 509 18.68 13.48 26.68
CA ALA A 509 18.44 14.48 27.71
C ALA A 509 19.06 14.12 29.08
N LYS A 510 19.98 13.14 29.17
CA LYS A 510 20.55 12.68 30.47
C LYS A 510 21.11 13.80 31.36
N ASN A 511 21.62 14.86 30.76
CA ASN A 511 22.27 15.99 31.46
C ASN A 511 21.38 17.23 31.56
N ILE A 512 20.12 17.17 31.10
CA ILE A 512 19.17 18.28 31.13
C ILE A 512 18.14 17.98 32.22
N LYS A 513 17.96 18.89 33.18
CA LYS A 513 16.91 18.75 34.19
C LYS A 513 15.56 19.10 33.59
N TYR A 514 14.51 18.46 34.07
CA TYR A 514 13.14 18.68 33.58
C TYR A 514 12.70 20.14 33.69
N ASP A 515 12.94 20.80 34.84
CA ASP A 515 12.58 22.20 35.04
C ASP A 515 13.36 23.14 34.13
N ASP A 516 14.65 22.84 33.89
CA ASP A 516 15.49 23.62 32.99
C ASP A 516 14.98 23.49 31.54
N TRP A 517 14.53 22.30 31.14
CA TRP A 517 13.98 22.06 29.81
C TRP A 517 12.59 22.68 29.59
N LEU A 518 11.70 22.61 30.58
CA LEU A 518 10.40 23.30 30.52
C LEU A 518 10.55 24.82 30.42
N ALA A 519 11.62 25.38 30.96
CA ALA A 519 11.93 26.80 30.87
C ALA A 519 12.61 27.20 29.55
N MET A 520 13.02 26.24 28.70
CA MET A 520 13.57 26.52 27.37
C MET A 520 12.46 26.93 26.40
N ASP A 521 12.80 27.81 25.47
CA ASP A 521 11.94 28.12 24.33
C ASP A 521 12.06 26.99 23.30
N ASN A 522 11.13 26.03 23.36
CA ASN A 522 11.14 24.80 22.57
C ASN A 522 10.21 24.85 21.36
N GLU A 523 9.66 26.04 21.04
CA GLU A 523 8.74 26.23 19.92
C GLU A 523 9.39 27.13 18.86
N PHE A 524 9.39 26.67 17.62
CA PHE A 524 9.90 27.44 16.50
C PHE A 524 9.01 27.26 15.29
N SER A 525 8.72 28.37 14.60
CA SER A 525 7.98 28.37 13.33
C SER A 525 8.71 29.25 12.33
N TRP A 526 8.92 28.71 11.12
CA TRP A 526 9.44 29.48 9.99
C TRP A 526 8.42 30.47 9.44
N LEU A 527 7.12 30.20 9.60
CA LEU A 527 6.04 31.08 9.15
C LEU A 527 5.81 32.22 10.15
N ASP A 528 5.71 33.44 9.65
CA ASP A 528 5.32 34.61 10.47
C ASP A 528 3.81 34.60 10.76
N LYS A 529 3.02 34.12 9.79
CA LYS A 529 1.57 34.00 9.85
C LYS A 529 1.12 32.68 9.25
N ASP A 530 0.00 32.17 9.75
CA ASP A 530 -0.65 31.01 9.17
C ASP A 530 -1.03 31.27 7.71
N LEU A 531 -0.87 30.24 6.87
CA LEU A 531 -1.35 30.30 5.50
C LEU A 531 -2.88 30.42 5.47
N PRO A 532 -3.44 31.13 4.46
CA PRO A 532 -4.88 31.14 4.26
C PRO A 532 -5.44 29.71 4.15
N LYS A 533 -6.65 29.49 4.68
CA LYS A 533 -7.35 28.20 4.51
C LYS A 533 -7.44 27.85 3.02
N GLY A 534 -7.16 26.60 2.67
CA GLY A 534 -7.10 26.17 1.28
C GLY A 534 -5.69 26.20 0.69
N ILE A 535 -4.75 26.95 1.29
CA ILE A 535 -3.38 27.07 0.78
C ILE A 535 -2.44 26.11 1.49
N HIS A 536 -1.69 25.36 0.69
CA HIS A 536 -0.61 24.48 1.13
C HIS A 536 0.72 24.92 0.54
N LEU A 537 1.76 25.00 1.38
CA LEU A 537 3.14 25.19 0.95
C LEU A 537 3.70 23.84 0.50
N LEU A 538 3.56 23.57 -0.79
CA LEU A 538 3.93 22.29 -1.40
C LEU A 538 5.45 22.12 -1.54
N THR A 539 6.17 23.21 -1.79
CA THR A 539 7.64 23.18 -1.89
C THR A 539 8.24 24.45 -1.31
N LEU A 540 9.29 24.27 -0.51
CA LEU A 540 10.21 25.30 -0.08
C LEU A 540 11.61 24.71 -0.17
N GLU A 541 12.37 25.08 -1.20
CA GLU A 541 13.63 24.42 -1.53
C GLU A 541 14.68 25.44 -1.96
N PRO A 542 15.90 25.43 -1.38
CA PRO A 542 17.00 26.25 -1.87
C PRO A 542 17.43 25.78 -3.27
N TRP A 543 17.64 26.75 -4.16
CA TRP A 543 18.15 26.51 -5.50
C TRP A 543 19.28 27.49 -5.78
N ASP A 544 20.50 27.07 -5.48
CA ASP A 544 21.70 27.91 -5.48
C ASP A 544 21.51 29.18 -4.64
N SER A 545 21.52 30.36 -5.28
CA SER A 545 21.30 31.66 -4.62
C SER A 545 19.83 32.07 -4.56
N LYS A 546 18.91 31.19 -4.95
CA LYS A 546 17.47 31.46 -5.03
C LYS A 546 16.67 30.45 -4.22
N LEU A 547 15.39 30.73 -4.04
CA LEU A 547 14.47 29.89 -3.30
C LEU A 547 13.29 29.50 -4.18
N LEU A 548 13.08 28.21 -4.37
CA LEU A 548 11.94 27.65 -5.08
C LEU A 548 10.76 27.51 -4.12
N ILE A 549 9.66 28.19 -4.44
CA ILE A 549 8.44 28.21 -3.64
C ILE A 549 7.29 27.70 -4.50
N ARG A 550 6.59 26.67 -4.03
CA ARG A 550 5.32 26.23 -4.64
C ARG A 550 4.18 26.34 -3.64
N LEU A 551 3.14 27.04 -4.06
CA LEU A 551 1.90 27.17 -3.30
C LEU A 551 0.78 26.52 -4.11
N GLU A 552 0.01 25.68 -3.44
CA GLU A 552 -1.17 25.03 -3.98
C GLU A 552 -2.42 25.55 -3.29
N ASN A 553 -3.49 25.76 -4.05
CA ASN A 553 -4.84 25.86 -3.52
C ASN A 553 -5.59 24.55 -3.74
N TYR A 554 -5.76 23.77 -2.67
CA TYR A 554 -6.32 22.42 -2.75
C TYR A 554 -7.85 22.38 -2.86
N TYR A 555 -8.53 23.53 -2.85
CA TYR A 555 -9.98 23.59 -3.06
C TYR A 555 -10.37 23.19 -4.49
N GLU A 556 -11.43 22.39 -4.60
CA GLU A 556 -11.98 21.94 -5.88
C GLU A 556 -12.85 22.99 -6.59
N ASP A 557 -13.29 24.04 -5.89
CA ASP A 557 -14.05 25.14 -6.49
C ASP A 557 -13.12 26.12 -7.19
N GLU A 558 -13.26 26.26 -8.51
CA GLU A 558 -12.47 27.17 -9.34
C GLU A 558 -12.73 28.65 -9.03
N ASN A 559 -13.85 28.97 -8.37
CA ASN A 559 -14.15 30.32 -7.88
C ASN A 559 -13.47 30.63 -6.55
N ALA A 560 -13.02 29.61 -5.82
CA ALA A 560 -12.24 29.83 -4.61
C ALA A 560 -10.93 30.52 -4.98
N SER A 561 -10.51 31.50 -4.19
CA SER A 561 -9.20 32.11 -4.35
C SER A 561 -8.69 32.64 -3.03
N ALA A 562 -7.38 32.59 -2.86
CA ALA A 562 -6.71 33.17 -1.70
C ALA A 562 -5.56 34.06 -2.16
N ASN A 563 -5.31 35.12 -1.40
CA ASN A 563 -4.16 36.00 -1.59
C ASN A 563 -3.10 35.65 -0.56
N VAL A 564 -1.86 35.46 -0.99
CA VAL A 564 -0.71 35.17 -0.13
C VAL A 564 0.33 36.26 -0.33
N ASN A 565 0.74 36.92 0.75
CA ASN A 565 1.83 37.88 0.71
C ASN A 565 3.15 37.16 0.97
N LEU A 566 3.98 37.02 -0.07
CA LEU A 566 5.27 36.33 0.01
C LEU A 566 6.35 37.14 0.72
N GLN A 567 6.21 38.47 0.81
CA GLN A 567 7.24 39.35 1.37
C GLN A 567 7.56 39.03 2.83
N ASP A 568 6.50 38.83 3.62
CA ASP A 568 6.55 38.63 5.06
C ASP A 568 5.99 37.25 5.45
N LEU A 569 6.01 36.28 4.53
CA LEU A 569 5.49 34.94 4.81
C LEU A 569 6.35 34.22 5.88
N PHE A 570 7.66 34.46 5.85
CA PHE A 570 8.62 33.79 6.71
C PHE A 570 9.23 34.75 7.74
N LYS A 571 9.45 34.28 8.97
CA LYS A 571 10.09 35.09 10.02
C LYS A 571 11.52 35.45 9.67
N ASN A 572 12.31 34.44 9.26
CA ASN A 572 13.76 34.54 9.10
C ASN A 572 14.21 34.64 7.63
N ILE A 573 13.27 34.60 6.68
CA ILE A 573 13.56 34.73 5.25
C ILE A 573 12.82 35.97 4.74
N LYS A 574 13.55 36.91 4.18
CA LYS A 574 12.98 38.09 3.52
C LYS A 574 12.99 37.85 2.03
N ILE A 575 11.81 37.78 1.42
CA ILE A 575 11.68 37.68 -0.03
C ILE A 575 11.86 39.07 -0.64
N LEU A 576 12.83 39.21 -1.55
CA LEU A 576 13.17 40.49 -2.20
C LEU A 576 12.43 40.64 -3.54
N LYS A 577 12.41 39.57 -4.32
CA LYS A 577 11.84 39.52 -5.66
C LYS A 577 11.36 38.11 -5.94
N VAL A 578 10.29 37.98 -6.73
CA VAL A 578 9.80 36.70 -7.23
C VAL A 578 9.64 36.74 -8.73
N GLU A 579 9.90 35.62 -9.37
CA GLU A 579 9.61 35.35 -10.78
C GLU A 579 8.68 34.14 -10.83
N GLU A 580 7.49 34.30 -11.44
CA GLU A 580 6.57 33.18 -11.64
C GLU A 580 7.12 32.26 -12.74
N MET A 581 7.21 30.97 -12.44
CA MET A 581 7.78 29.95 -13.30
C MET A 581 6.70 28.94 -13.72
N LEU A 582 6.94 28.23 -14.81
CA LEU A 582 6.20 26.99 -15.10
C LEU A 582 6.40 25.97 -13.97
N LEU A 583 5.49 25.00 -13.85
CA LEU A 583 5.47 24.03 -12.72
C LEU A 583 6.82 23.34 -12.45
N ALA A 584 7.53 22.96 -13.51
CA ALA A 584 8.84 22.31 -13.43
C ALA A 584 9.99 23.27 -13.07
N GLY A 585 9.74 24.57 -12.85
CA GLY A 585 10.74 25.57 -12.45
C GLY A 585 11.75 25.97 -13.53
N HIS A 586 11.74 25.30 -14.68
CA HIS A 586 12.75 25.46 -15.74
C HIS A 586 12.62 26.74 -16.61
N ARG A 587 11.45 27.39 -16.64
CA ARG A 587 11.19 28.56 -17.49
C ARG A 587 10.23 29.54 -16.81
N PRO A 588 10.40 30.86 -17.04
CA PRO A 588 9.41 31.86 -16.64
C PRO A 588 8.04 31.55 -17.26
N ALA A 589 6.97 31.80 -16.49
CA ALA A 589 5.60 31.70 -16.97
C ALA A 589 5.25 32.86 -17.93
N ASP A 590 5.92 34.01 -17.76
CA ASP A 590 5.72 35.17 -18.61
C ASP A 590 6.11 34.88 -20.06
N GLY A 591 5.25 35.28 -21.00
CA GLY A 591 5.43 35.04 -22.43
C GLY A 591 5.25 33.57 -22.87
N TYR A 592 4.83 32.67 -21.98
CA TYR A 592 4.43 31.31 -22.37
C TYR A 592 3.08 31.32 -23.10
N ASN A 593 3.09 30.89 -24.36
CA ASN A 593 1.88 30.82 -25.19
C ASN A 593 1.41 29.36 -25.32
N GLN A 594 0.16 29.10 -24.96
CA GLN A 594 -0.48 27.81 -25.21
C GLN A 594 -0.92 27.71 -26.67
N TRP A 595 -0.79 26.51 -27.25
CA TRP A 595 -1.36 26.22 -28.57
C TRP A 595 -2.88 26.28 -28.52
N VAL A 596 -3.49 26.97 -29.48
CA VAL A 596 -4.94 27.02 -29.64
C VAL A 596 -5.37 25.91 -30.60
N TRP A 597 -6.12 24.95 -30.07
CA TRP A 597 -6.64 23.82 -30.84
C TRP A 597 -8.11 24.05 -31.20
N LYS A 598 -8.50 23.73 -32.43
CA LYS A 598 -9.92 23.66 -32.82
C LYS A 598 -10.51 22.39 -32.20
N LYS A 599 -11.31 22.54 -31.15
CA LYS A 599 -11.98 21.43 -30.47
C LYS A 599 -13.41 21.31 -31.01
N GLU A 600 -13.87 20.08 -31.21
CA GLU A 600 -15.25 19.82 -31.62
C GLU A 600 -16.21 20.26 -30.50
N GLY A 601 -17.26 21.01 -30.86
CA GLY A 601 -18.31 21.44 -29.92
C GLY A 601 -17.93 22.58 -28.96
N VAL A 602 -16.73 23.17 -29.06
CA VAL A 602 -16.30 24.28 -28.19
C VAL A 602 -15.79 25.47 -29.01
N THR A 603 -16.44 26.63 -28.85
CA THR A 603 -15.87 27.93 -29.19
C THR A 603 -15.06 28.44 -28.00
N GLU A 604 -13.74 28.27 -28.03
CA GLU A 604 -12.85 28.88 -27.04
C GLU A 604 -12.20 30.15 -27.63
N THR A 605 -12.23 31.23 -26.85
CA THR A 605 -11.39 32.42 -27.04
C THR A 605 -10.13 32.26 -26.22
N ALA A 606 -8.96 32.48 -26.83
CA ALA A 606 -7.68 32.42 -26.14
C ALA A 606 -7.59 33.51 -25.06
N GLU A 607 -7.43 33.11 -23.79
CA GLU A 607 -7.01 34.02 -22.73
C GLU A 607 -5.48 34.00 -22.62
N ALA A 608 -4.85 35.16 -22.79
CA ALA A 608 -3.43 35.30 -22.52
C ALA A 608 -3.17 35.22 -21.02
N VAL A 609 -2.25 34.35 -20.60
CA VAL A 609 -1.76 34.31 -19.22
C VAL A 609 -1.02 35.63 -18.95
N LYS A 610 -1.62 36.50 -18.14
CA LYS A 610 -0.95 37.71 -17.65
C LYS A 610 -0.27 37.40 -16.33
N SER A 611 1.06 37.52 -16.33
CA SER A 611 1.87 37.45 -15.13
C SER A 611 1.49 38.58 -14.16
N PRO A 612 1.46 38.32 -12.84
CA PRO A 612 1.35 39.39 -11.86
C PRO A 612 2.55 40.34 -11.98
N ASP A 613 2.33 41.61 -11.67
CA ASP A 613 3.38 42.63 -11.66
C ASP A 613 4.56 42.17 -10.78
N SER A 614 5.76 42.08 -11.34
CA SER A 614 6.97 41.53 -10.67
C SER A 614 7.39 42.26 -9.38
N LYS A 615 6.76 43.40 -9.06
CA LYS A 615 6.95 44.18 -7.83
C LYS A 615 5.90 43.91 -6.75
N ASN A 616 4.78 43.26 -7.11
CA ASN A 616 3.73 42.92 -6.16
C ASN A 616 3.97 41.50 -5.62
N LEU A 617 4.45 41.40 -4.39
CA LEU A 617 4.71 40.14 -3.69
C LEU A 617 3.44 39.48 -3.14
N THR A 618 2.26 40.08 -3.36
CA THR A 618 0.98 39.46 -3.05
C THR A 618 0.46 38.69 -4.27
N VAL A 619 0.39 37.37 -4.14
CA VAL A 619 -0.01 36.46 -5.22
C VAL A 619 -1.42 35.93 -4.96
N LYS A 620 -2.27 35.96 -5.97
CA LYS A 620 -3.61 35.35 -5.95
C LYS A 620 -3.52 33.94 -6.53
N ILE A 621 -4.06 32.96 -5.80
CA ILE A 621 -4.06 31.54 -6.19
C ILE A 621 -5.51 31.06 -6.22
N LYS A 622 -5.99 30.66 -7.41
CA LYS A 622 -7.34 30.12 -7.62
C LYS A 622 -7.43 28.66 -7.17
N GLY A 623 -8.64 28.15 -6.92
CA GLY A 623 -8.86 26.74 -6.62
C GLY A 623 -8.27 25.84 -7.70
N LYS A 624 -7.70 24.70 -7.28
CA LYS A 624 -6.92 23.74 -8.09
C LYS A 624 -5.60 24.26 -8.66
N GLU A 625 -5.26 25.53 -8.48
CA GLU A 625 -4.05 26.11 -9.05
C GLU A 625 -2.82 25.77 -8.19
N ILE A 626 -1.71 25.47 -8.86
CA ILE A 626 -0.37 25.46 -8.26
C ILE A 626 0.42 26.59 -8.90
N LYS A 627 0.92 27.51 -8.09
CA LYS A 627 1.85 28.53 -8.55
C LYS A 627 3.28 28.21 -8.10
N THR A 628 4.21 28.35 -9.03
CA THR A 628 5.64 28.11 -8.80
C THR A 628 6.38 29.43 -8.93
N PHE A 629 7.21 29.74 -7.94
CA PHE A 629 7.99 30.97 -7.89
C PHE A 629 9.45 30.66 -7.65
N LEU A 630 10.31 31.41 -8.33
CA LEU A 630 11.73 31.47 -8.02
C LEU A 630 12.01 32.83 -7.38
N ALA A 631 12.49 32.80 -6.14
CA ALA A 631 12.61 33.99 -5.31
C ALA A 631 14.07 34.34 -5.01
N ASP A 632 14.41 35.62 -5.14
CA ASP A 632 15.63 36.18 -4.56
C ASP A 632 15.33 36.48 -3.07
N PHE A 633 16.20 36.06 -2.16
CA PHE A 633 15.94 36.12 -0.72
C PHE A 633 17.16 36.56 0.08
N GLU A 634 16.90 37.10 1.27
CA GLU A 634 17.90 37.36 2.30
C GLU A 634 17.52 36.61 3.58
N ILE A 635 18.50 35.99 4.23
CA ILE A 635 18.31 35.40 5.55
C ILE A 635 18.45 36.51 6.59
N LYS A 636 17.38 36.76 7.36
CA LYS A 636 17.46 37.64 8.53
C LYS A 636 18.25 36.89 9.60
N GLN A 637 19.39 37.43 10.02
CA GLN A 637 20.13 36.89 11.16
C GLN A 637 19.22 36.86 12.39
N HIS A 638 18.95 35.67 12.90
CA HIS A 638 18.20 35.49 14.13
C HIS A 638 19.21 35.13 15.23
N HIS A 639 19.40 36.03 16.19
CA HIS A 639 20.12 35.71 17.41
C HIS A 639 19.13 35.06 18.38
N THR A 640 19.21 33.75 18.53
CA THR A 640 18.49 33.06 19.60
C THR A 640 19.26 33.29 20.90
N LEU A 641 18.81 34.24 21.71
CA LEU A 641 19.34 34.47 23.05
C LEU A 641 18.88 33.34 23.98
N VAL A 642 19.68 32.28 24.10
CA VAL A 642 19.48 31.27 25.15
C VAL A 642 19.88 31.89 26.49
N LYS A 643 18.90 32.42 27.24
CA LYS A 643 19.14 32.86 28.63
C LYS A 643 19.22 31.64 29.54
N SER A 644 20.42 31.27 29.95
CA SER A 644 20.65 30.32 31.04
C SER A 644 20.21 30.96 32.38
N PRO A 645 19.33 30.34 33.18
CA PRO A 645 18.86 30.93 34.43
C PRO A 645 19.92 31.00 35.55
N LYS A 646 21.12 30.40 35.38
CA LYS A 646 22.08 30.21 36.48
C LYS A 646 23.55 30.48 36.21
N MET A 647 23.92 31.06 35.07
CA MET A 647 25.25 31.63 34.90
C MET A 647 25.13 32.94 34.11
N GLU A 648 25.70 34.02 34.65
CA GLU A 648 25.96 35.29 33.96
C GLU A 648 27.01 35.09 32.84
N ILE A 649 26.74 34.17 31.92
CA ILE A 649 27.52 33.95 30.72
C ILE A 649 26.52 33.95 29.58
N SER A 650 26.41 35.08 28.88
CA SER A 650 25.71 35.18 27.61
C SER A 650 26.52 34.47 26.53
N THR A 651 26.44 33.13 26.50
CA THR A 651 26.96 32.38 25.35
C THR A 651 26.08 32.71 24.14
N HIS A 652 26.65 33.48 23.21
CA HIS A 652 26.09 33.66 21.86
C HIS A 652 26.26 32.35 21.12
N TYR A 653 25.15 31.65 20.85
CA TYR A 653 25.16 30.56 19.88
C TYR A 653 24.81 31.17 18.53
N GLU A 654 25.76 31.17 17.60
CA GLU A 654 25.44 31.34 16.19
C GLU A 654 24.69 30.08 15.75
N VAL A 655 23.37 30.18 15.66
CA VAL A 655 22.59 29.23 14.88
C VAL A 655 22.77 29.66 13.44
N THR A 656 23.79 29.12 12.77
CA THR A 656 23.90 29.22 11.32
C THR A 656 22.72 28.42 10.76
N THR A 657 21.73 29.11 10.22
CA THR A 657 20.75 28.48 9.34
C THR A 657 21.52 27.95 8.14
N VAL A 658 21.85 26.67 8.15
CA VAL A 658 22.27 25.97 6.94
C VAL A 658 20.99 25.68 6.18
N VAL A 659 20.74 26.46 5.14
CA VAL A 659 19.69 26.19 4.15
C VAL A 659 20.23 25.17 3.17
#